data_AF-A0A4Q4ZXL2-F1
#
_entry.id   AF-A0A4Q4ZXL2-F1
#
_cell.length_a   1.000
_cell.length_b   1.000
_cell.length_c   1.000
_cell.angle_alpha   90.00
_cell.angle_beta   90.00
_cell.angle_gamma   90.00
#
_symmetry.space_group_name_H-M   'P 1'
#
loop_
_entity.id
_entity.type
_entity.pdbx_description
1 polymer ?
#
loop_
_entity_poly.entity_id
_entity_poly.type
_entity_poly.pdbx_seq_one_letter_code
_entity_poly.pdbx_strand_id
1 'polypeptide(L)'
;MSALPLEPAMAGGVSDGRIKLPGFGLPLKEMPERTTKDAVVKWGAFTDIRLPHAIADWCGSSGVMVYERNMLDFMSQITDKPSWDDKVFDETIVNKWLQETAQYQDFTDAMFDYCIKELREKAKKFKETGMVAVIDTEATVVKSDCAVPLELRDALRAAAFRLEDIPDHHKDWHPGSGDKVLNLLHPSLFPLVYGRTKVLPTGRVPLAACSEHSGEGELTEPVEISKDTTMILNPTVISWGGDREYMAAWDEFQWLPSDVHFKEGGNVEIVSYINNLHPAHHEDLYRVLEQIVDRSIPLWNEAISWFQDRIRIKVEGTSDEDYCRPEGAQSPAREIPADWDEEKNGMYDETLDPRYRERYEEWFESVKVLAMPEPYPYTPFSETTSLPGACPIDLRERFKDRGLQIIFKLANIHLTPDKPEYEGGTWHVEGALNEHICATALYYYDEENITDSQLSFRQSIAEEDIMMIPQQVPSIPSSPDTQDQYSSCEAYYGIRHNEPGSLVQVLGSVATRAGRLLAFPNVLQHRVSPFRLADPSRPGHRKILAMFLVDPHVRVISTANVPPQRRDWWAEELRRSVPRLTTLPSEIFNQIISEVEEPWGLEEAKRIRRDLMDRRGAMNDEINENMMENGRYASTQAQLDPAGPLIIYMQLGTTLLKARTVMALRAGRGALPSTQWRRVYCVPVDALRFRGRTQGGALVDVGRCRCGEGRGEGEG
;
A
#
# COMPACT_ATOMS: atom_id res chain seq x y z
N MET A 1 -0.72 42.85 -15.48
CA MET A 1 -0.46 41.58 -16.22
C MET A 1 -1.76 40.80 -16.22
N SER A 2 -2.10 40.20 -17.34
CA SER A 2 -3.39 39.52 -17.55
C SER A 2 -3.50 38.28 -16.67
N ALA A 3 -4.60 38.15 -15.93
CA ALA A 3 -5.00 36.87 -15.38
C ALA A 3 -5.39 35.95 -16.54
N LEU A 4 -4.58 34.91 -16.77
CA LEU A 4 -5.01 33.78 -17.58
C LEU A 4 -5.99 32.97 -16.74
N PRO A 5 -7.19 32.64 -17.24
CA PRO A 5 -8.04 31.66 -16.59
C PRO A 5 -7.36 30.29 -16.77
N LEU A 6 -6.80 29.75 -15.69
CA LEU A 6 -6.47 28.33 -15.63
C LEU A 6 -7.79 27.56 -15.59
N GLU A 7 -8.00 26.65 -16.54
CA GLU A 7 -9.14 25.73 -16.50
C GLU A 7 -9.02 24.81 -15.26
N PRO A 8 -10.13 24.47 -14.59
CA PRO A 8 -10.10 23.58 -13.43
C PRO A 8 -9.63 22.19 -13.85
N ALA A 9 -8.65 21.63 -13.12
CA ALA A 9 -8.05 20.35 -13.44
C ALA A 9 -9.11 19.23 -13.48
N MET A 10 -9.25 18.61 -14.66
CA MET A 10 -10.03 17.38 -14.89
C MET A 10 -11.43 17.34 -14.27
N ALA A 11 -12.11 18.50 -14.20
CA ALA A 11 -13.55 18.53 -14.04
C ALA A 11 -14.19 17.85 -15.26
N GLY A 12 -14.82 16.68 -15.05
CA GLY A 12 -15.45 15.90 -16.12
C GLY A 12 -16.45 16.73 -16.92
N GLY A 13 -15.98 17.27 -18.06
CA GLY A 13 -16.57 18.44 -18.68
C GLY A 13 -17.59 18.09 -19.75
N VAL A 14 -18.81 18.61 -19.61
CA VAL A 14 -19.87 18.49 -20.62
C VAL A 14 -19.62 19.48 -21.76
N SER A 15 -18.61 19.20 -22.60
CA SER A 15 -18.42 19.94 -23.85
C SER A 15 -19.33 19.37 -24.94
N ASP A 16 -20.17 20.20 -25.55
CA ASP A 16 -21.14 19.81 -26.58
C ASP A 16 -22.18 18.76 -26.11
N GLY A 17 -22.49 18.74 -24.81
CA GLY A 17 -23.46 17.80 -24.22
C GLY A 17 -22.91 16.41 -23.89
N ARG A 18 -21.70 16.07 -24.34
CA ARG A 18 -21.08 14.74 -24.15
C ARG A 18 -20.25 14.65 -22.87
N ILE A 19 -20.30 13.51 -22.20
CA ILE A 19 -19.45 13.17 -21.05
C ILE A 19 -17.98 13.05 -21.48
N LYS A 20 -17.10 13.57 -20.64
CA LYS A 20 -15.64 13.44 -20.74
C LYS A 20 -15.07 13.01 -19.40
N LEU A 21 -14.49 11.81 -19.35
CA LEU A 21 -13.85 11.19 -18.19
C LEU A 21 -12.59 10.43 -18.65
N PRO A 22 -11.61 10.13 -17.77
CA PRO A 22 -10.45 9.33 -18.12
C PRO A 22 -10.84 7.99 -18.76
N GLY A 23 -10.36 7.71 -19.96
CA GLY A 23 -10.72 6.52 -20.75
C GLY A 23 -12.08 6.58 -21.47
N PHE A 24 -12.78 7.72 -21.42
CA PHE A 24 -13.97 7.98 -22.22
C PHE A 24 -14.09 9.47 -22.57
N GLY A 25 -13.52 9.87 -23.72
CA GLY A 25 -13.50 11.26 -24.19
C GLY A 25 -12.39 12.14 -23.60
N LEU A 26 -11.61 11.61 -22.65
CA LEU A 26 -10.30 12.11 -22.20
C LEU A 26 -9.28 10.97 -22.26
N PRO A 27 -7.98 11.26 -22.44
CA PRO A 27 -6.93 10.24 -22.37
C PRO A 27 -7.00 9.49 -21.04
N LEU A 28 -6.91 8.16 -21.07
CA LEU A 28 -6.84 7.39 -19.83
C LEU A 28 -5.54 7.71 -19.07
N LYS A 29 -4.43 7.88 -19.78
CA LYS A 29 -3.08 7.96 -19.21
C LYS A 29 -2.72 9.32 -18.60
N GLU A 30 -3.68 10.21 -18.38
CA GLU A 30 -3.48 11.56 -17.88
C GLU A 30 -3.72 11.63 -16.35
N MET A 31 -2.64 11.71 -15.57
CA MET A 31 -2.71 12.01 -14.15
C MET A 31 -2.73 13.53 -13.93
N PRO A 32 -3.73 14.09 -13.20
CA PRO A 32 -3.65 15.47 -12.71
C PRO A 32 -2.39 15.70 -11.86
N GLU A 33 -1.96 16.96 -11.73
CA GLU A 33 -0.90 17.32 -10.79
C GLU A 33 -1.27 16.94 -9.35
N ARG A 34 -0.28 16.52 -8.57
CA ARG A 34 -0.40 16.12 -7.15
C ARG A 34 -0.19 17.33 -6.25
N THR A 35 -0.97 17.44 -5.17
CA THR A 35 -0.71 18.48 -4.16
C THR A 35 0.52 18.12 -3.33
N THR A 36 1.47 19.04 -3.22
CA THR A 36 2.62 18.91 -2.30
C THR A 36 2.43 19.78 -1.07
N LYS A 37 3.11 19.43 0.05
CA LYS A 37 3.14 20.25 1.27
C LYS A 37 3.59 21.69 0.93
N ASP A 38 4.62 21.83 0.09
CA ASP A 38 5.12 23.11 -0.38
C ASP A 38 4.11 23.91 -1.21
N ALA A 39 3.30 23.25 -2.05
CA ALA A 39 2.26 23.92 -2.82
C ALA A 39 1.19 24.53 -1.90
N VAL A 40 0.76 23.80 -0.86
CA VAL A 40 -0.18 24.29 0.16
C VAL A 40 0.40 25.49 0.91
N VAL A 41 1.66 25.41 1.34
CA VAL A 41 2.35 26.49 2.08
C VAL A 41 2.55 27.73 1.20
N LYS A 42 2.96 27.55 -0.06
CA LYS A 42 3.37 28.64 -0.95
C LYS A 42 2.22 29.41 -1.58
N TRP A 43 1.11 28.74 -1.86
CA TRP A 43 -0.03 29.32 -2.60
C TRP A 43 -1.30 29.48 -1.75
N GLY A 44 -1.33 28.91 -0.55
CA GLY A 44 -2.57 28.74 0.22
C GLY A 44 -3.46 27.65 -0.39
N ALA A 45 -4.47 27.19 0.35
CA ALA A 45 -5.33 26.09 -0.06
C ALA A 45 -6.35 26.48 -1.14
N PHE A 46 -5.89 26.65 -2.38
CA PHE A 46 -6.68 26.71 -3.62
C PHE A 46 -5.97 25.90 -4.70
N THR A 47 -6.58 25.07 -5.55
CA THR A 47 -7.93 24.43 -5.59
C THR A 47 -7.80 23.30 -6.63
N ASP A 48 -8.45 22.16 -6.46
CA ASP A 48 -8.45 21.04 -7.44
C ASP A 48 -7.08 20.49 -7.85
N ILE A 49 -6.28 20.11 -6.86
CA ILE A 49 -5.06 19.33 -7.05
C ILE A 49 -5.23 18.00 -6.29
N ARG A 50 -4.83 16.87 -6.89
CA ARG A 50 -5.18 15.53 -6.39
C ARG A 50 -4.40 15.14 -5.13
N LEU A 51 -4.94 14.16 -4.40
CA LEU A 51 -4.34 13.48 -3.25
C LEU A 51 -3.22 12.51 -3.70
N PRO A 52 -2.28 12.14 -2.81
CA PRO A 52 -1.27 11.12 -3.07
C PRO A 52 -1.88 9.78 -3.48
N HIS A 53 -1.37 9.22 -4.57
CA HIS A 53 -1.76 7.93 -5.11
C HIS A 53 -0.63 6.92 -4.89
N ALA A 54 -0.97 5.79 -4.28
CA ALA A 54 -0.01 4.80 -3.77
C ALA A 54 0.96 4.28 -4.83
N ILE A 55 0.49 4.13 -6.07
CA ILE A 55 1.28 3.60 -7.20
C ILE A 55 1.98 4.70 -8.01
N ALA A 56 1.46 5.94 -7.99
CA ALA A 56 1.89 6.99 -8.93
C ALA A 56 2.96 7.92 -8.35
N ASP A 57 2.84 8.19 -7.06
CA ASP A 57 3.58 9.29 -6.42
C ASP A 57 4.76 8.82 -5.59
N TRP A 58 5.11 7.52 -5.70
CA TRP A 58 6.13 6.79 -4.94
C TRP A 58 6.33 7.40 -3.55
N CYS A 59 5.31 7.24 -2.68
CA CYS A 59 5.12 8.04 -1.46
C CYS A 59 6.17 7.72 -0.38
N GLY A 60 7.42 8.05 -0.67
CA GLY A 60 8.57 7.85 0.17
C GLY A 60 8.43 8.68 1.43
N SER A 61 8.54 7.97 2.55
CA SER A 61 8.66 8.53 3.88
C SER A 61 10.07 9.07 4.11
N SER A 62 10.22 10.12 4.91
CA SER A 62 11.54 10.49 5.45
C SER A 62 12.03 9.53 6.57
N GLY A 63 11.27 8.46 6.81
CA GLY A 63 11.55 7.37 7.76
C GLY A 63 10.98 7.64 9.15
N VAL A 64 10.51 6.57 9.81
CA VAL A 64 10.13 6.57 11.23
C VAL A 64 11.17 5.78 12.01
N MET A 65 11.73 6.34 13.08
CA MET A 65 12.77 5.68 13.88
C MET A 65 12.24 4.47 14.67
N VAL A 66 13.12 3.53 15.02
CA VAL A 66 12.80 2.34 15.83
C VAL A 66 12.10 2.73 17.13
N TYR A 67 12.62 3.73 17.84
CA TYR A 67 12.09 4.20 19.12
C TYR A 67 10.67 4.78 18.97
N GLU A 68 10.41 5.54 17.91
CA GLU A 68 9.07 6.08 17.66
C GLU A 68 8.08 4.97 17.25
N ARG A 69 8.52 3.94 16.51
CA ARG A 69 7.68 2.75 16.25
C ARG A 69 7.29 2.05 17.56
N ASN A 70 8.17 1.99 18.55
CA ASN A 70 7.85 1.47 19.89
C ASN A 70 6.82 2.37 20.62
N MET A 71 6.95 3.70 20.53
CA MET A 71 5.97 4.65 21.09
C MET A 71 4.58 4.48 20.47
N LEU A 72 4.51 4.34 19.13
CA LEU A 72 3.28 4.11 18.39
C LEU A 72 2.62 2.78 18.76
N ASP A 73 3.39 1.69 18.84
CA ASP A 73 2.87 0.38 19.26
C ASP A 73 2.31 0.44 20.69
N PHE A 74 3.06 1.04 21.63
CA PHE A 74 2.59 1.26 23.01
C PHE A 74 1.25 2.02 23.03
N MET A 75 1.13 3.14 22.33
CA MET A 75 -0.12 3.91 22.27
C MET A 75 -1.25 3.14 21.57
N SER A 76 -0.96 2.36 20.53
CA SER A 76 -1.94 1.49 19.85
C SER A 76 -2.47 0.41 20.81
N GLN A 77 -1.59 -0.23 21.58
CA GLN A 77 -1.96 -1.20 22.61
C GLN A 77 -2.79 -0.57 23.74
N ILE A 78 -2.40 0.61 24.27
CA ILE A 78 -3.17 1.30 25.31
C ILE A 78 -4.58 1.66 24.81
N THR A 79 -4.70 2.25 23.61
CA THR A 79 -6.00 2.63 23.01
C THR A 79 -6.87 1.43 22.62
N ASP A 80 -6.36 0.21 22.70
CA ASP A 80 -7.11 -1.03 22.52
C ASP A 80 -7.71 -1.60 23.82
N LYS A 81 -7.29 -1.09 24.98
CA LYS A 81 -7.79 -1.52 26.30
C LYS A 81 -9.18 -0.91 26.58
N PRO A 82 -10.10 -1.65 27.24
CA PRO A 82 -11.41 -1.10 27.61
C PRO A 82 -11.28 0.15 28.51
N SER A 83 -12.00 1.22 28.21
CA SER A 83 -12.03 2.49 28.96
C SER A 83 -10.65 3.15 29.13
N TRP A 84 -9.75 3.01 28.15
CA TRP A 84 -8.41 3.63 28.18
C TRP A 84 -8.49 5.17 28.34
N ASP A 85 -9.53 5.78 27.77
CA ASP A 85 -9.82 7.21 27.70
C ASP A 85 -10.24 7.83 29.05
N ASP A 86 -10.69 7.00 30.00
CA ASP A 86 -10.81 7.37 31.41
C ASP A 86 -9.53 7.02 32.18
N LYS A 87 -8.98 5.82 31.94
CA LYS A 87 -7.87 5.26 32.70
C LYS A 87 -6.54 6.00 32.55
N VAL A 88 -6.33 6.72 31.45
CA VAL A 88 -5.13 7.55 31.22
C VAL A 88 -5.00 8.72 32.22
N PHE A 89 -6.07 9.04 32.94
CA PHE A 89 -6.09 10.06 34.00
C PHE A 89 -5.94 9.47 35.41
N ASP A 90 -5.91 8.14 35.58
CA ASP A 90 -5.61 7.47 36.85
C ASP A 90 -4.11 7.14 36.92
N GLU A 91 -3.36 7.89 37.72
CA GLU A 91 -1.93 7.67 37.90
C GLU A 91 -1.60 6.26 38.44
N THR A 92 -2.53 5.59 39.14
CA THR A 92 -2.36 4.19 39.58
C THR A 92 -2.34 3.21 38.41
N ILE A 93 -3.00 3.55 37.31
CA ILE A 93 -3.07 2.75 36.09
C ILE A 93 -1.93 3.15 35.14
N VAL A 94 -1.64 4.45 35.00
CA VAL A 94 -0.47 4.94 34.26
C VAL A 94 0.83 4.33 34.79
N ASN A 95 1.02 4.27 36.12
CA ASN A 95 2.18 3.60 36.73
C ASN A 95 2.26 2.09 36.44
N LYS A 96 1.14 1.42 36.12
CA LYS A 96 1.15 0.02 35.63
C LYS A 96 1.54 -0.06 34.17
N TRP A 97 1.05 0.86 33.34
CA TRP A 97 1.44 0.96 31.93
C TRP A 97 2.92 1.30 31.76
N LEU A 98 3.52 2.04 32.69
CA LEU A 98 4.99 2.23 32.75
C LEU A 98 5.73 0.89 32.92
N GLN A 99 5.19 -0.07 33.67
CA GLN A 99 5.82 -1.41 33.77
C GLN A 99 5.67 -2.23 32.49
N GLU A 100 4.71 -1.88 31.62
CA GLU A 100 4.51 -2.53 30.33
C GLU A 100 5.48 -2.02 29.25
N THR A 101 6.19 -0.90 29.47
CA THR A 101 7.23 -0.44 28.52
C THR A 101 8.48 -1.31 28.54
N ALA A 102 8.70 -2.09 29.61
CA ALA A 102 9.84 -3.01 29.75
C ALA A 102 9.88 -4.15 28.70
N GLN A 103 8.85 -4.29 27.85
CA GLN A 103 8.87 -5.17 26.68
C GLN A 103 9.64 -4.57 25.49
N TYR A 104 9.81 -3.24 25.44
CA TYR A 104 10.54 -2.54 24.40
C TYR A 104 12.00 -2.36 24.84
N GLN A 105 12.91 -2.51 23.88
CA GLN A 105 14.29 -2.08 24.06
C GLN A 105 14.34 -0.54 24.05
N ASP A 106 15.18 0.05 24.90
CA ASP A 106 15.59 1.45 24.81
C ASP A 106 14.42 2.48 24.84
N PHE A 107 13.38 2.18 25.62
CA PHE A 107 12.20 3.03 25.81
C PHE A 107 12.40 3.94 27.04
N THR A 108 12.57 5.24 26.83
CA THR A 108 12.96 6.19 27.88
C THR A 108 11.78 6.71 28.70
N ASP A 109 12.08 7.27 29.87
CA ASP A 109 11.08 8.00 30.68
C ASP A 109 10.49 9.18 29.89
N ALA A 110 11.27 9.88 29.06
CA ALA A 110 10.80 10.99 28.25
C ALA A 110 9.87 10.55 27.10
N MET A 111 10.16 9.41 26.46
CA MET A 111 9.24 8.76 25.51
C MET A 111 7.92 8.38 26.20
N PHE A 112 7.97 7.80 27.40
CA PHE A 112 6.76 7.47 28.17
C PHE A 112 5.95 8.72 28.52
N ASP A 113 6.62 9.75 29.04
CA ASP A 113 6.02 11.03 29.40
C ASP A 113 5.32 11.69 28.20
N TYR A 114 5.93 11.60 27.01
CA TYR A 114 5.33 12.06 25.75
C TYR A 114 4.08 11.25 25.40
N CYS A 115 4.18 9.91 25.38
CA CYS A 115 3.05 9.02 25.11
C CYS A 115 1.86 9.28 26.05
N ILE A 116 2.09 9.50 27.34
CA ILE A 116 1.01 9.78 28.30
C ILE A 116 0.38 11.16 28.08
N LYS A 117 1.17 12.19 27.75
CA LYS A 117 0.63 13.52 27.36
C LYS A 117 -0.25 13.39 26.11
N GLU A 118 0.22 12.67 25.10
CA GLU A 118 -0.50 12.45 23.85
C GLU A 118 -1.77 11.62 24.05
N LEU A 119 -1.71 10.51 24.79
CA LEU A 119 -2.87 9.69 25.12
C LEU A 119 -3.93 10.48 25.90
N ARG A 120 -3.54 11.41 26.79
CA ARG A 120 -4.46 12.29 27.52
C ARG A 120 -5.17 13.28 26.60
N GLU A 121 -4.53 13.75 25.53
CA GLU A 121 -5.19 14.60 24.54
C GLU A 121 -6.05 13.79 23.56
N LYS A 122 -5.53 12.66 23.05
CA LYS A 122 -6.32 11.69 22.25
C LYS A 122 -7.58 11.25 22.99
N ALA A 123 -7.53 11.05 24.31
CA ALA A 123 -8.71 10.69 25.12
C ALA A 123 -9.79 11.78 25.15
N LYS A 124 -9.41 13.07 25.18
CA LYS A 124 -10.37 14.18 25.06
C LYS A 124 -11.00 14.22 23.68
N LYS A 125 -10.18 14.18 22.62
CA LYS A 125 -10.64 14.12 21.22
C LYS A 125 -11.52 12.90 20.97
N PHE A 126 -11.21 11.74 21.56
CA PHE A 126 -12.03 10.53 21.48
C PHE A 126 -13.41 10.71 22.13
N LYS A 127 -13.50 11.41 23.27
CA LYS A 127 -14.80 11.72 23.92
C LYS A 127 -15.66 12.70 23.12
N GLU A 128 -15.04 13.56 22.31
CA GLU A 128 -15.73 14.51 21.44
C GLU A 128 -16.13 13.91 20.09
N THR A 129 -15.30 13.02 19.51
CA THR A 129 -15.42 12.56 18.12
C THR A 129 -15.70 11.06 17.96
N GLY A 130 -15.50 10.26 19.00
CA GLY A 130 -15.59 8.80 18.96
C GLY A 130 -14.44 8.09 18.23
N MET A 131 -13.41 8.80 17.78
CA MET A 131 -12.30 8.22 16.99
C MET A 131 -10.92 8.57 17.53
N VAL A 132 -9.93 7.72 17.23
CA VAL A 132 -8.54 7.87 17.69
C VAL A 132 -7.56 7.48 16.58
N ALA A 133 -6.56 8.34 16.36
CA ALA A 133 -5.44 8.08 15.46
C ALA A 133 -4.33 7.30 16.19
N VAL A 134 -3.83 6.23 15.58
CA VAL A 134 -2.95 5.24 16.27
C VAL A 134 -1.65 4.88 15.55
N ILE A 135 -1.62 4.98 14.23
CA ILE A 135 -0.37 5.02 13.46
C ILE A 135 -0.43 6.38 12.79
N ASP A 136 0.07 7.40 13.48
CA ASP A 136 -0.01 8.78 13.04
C ASP A 136 1.38 9.42 13.01
N THR A 137 1.98 9.35 11.82
CA THR A 137 3.30 9.89 11.45
C THR A 137 3.12 10.84 10.26
N GLU A 138 3.55 10.44 9.06
CA GLU A 138 3.30 11.17 7.81
C GLU A 138 1.98 10.75 7.15
N ALA A 139 1.55 9.52 7.39
CA ALA A 139 0.23 8.99 7.08
C ALA A 139 -0.49 8.62 8.39
N THR A 140 -1.82 8.68 8.40
CA THR A 140 -2.61 8.50 9.62
C THR A 140 -3.63 7.36 9.49
N VAL A 141 -3.52 6.35 10.36
CA VAL A 141 -4.51 5.29 10.57
C VAL A 141 -5.41 5.65 11.74
N VAL A 142 -6.72 5.67 11.50
CA VAL A 142 -7.76 6.10 12.45
C VAL A 142 -8.70 4.95 12.76
N LYS A 143 -8.97 4.68 14.04
CA LYS A 143 -9.94 3.65 14.48
C LYS A 143 -11.06 4.26 15.33
N SER A 144 -12.24 3.64 15.28
CA SER A 144 -13.37 3.91 16.17
C SER A 144 -14.10 2.61 16.52
N ASP A 145 -14.40 2.43 17.81
CA ASP A 145 -15.21 1.32 18.31
C ASP A 145 -16.67 1.75 18.60
N CYS A 146 -17.04 2.99 18.28
CA CYS A 146 -18.37 3.57 18.59
C CYS A 146 -18.99 4.41 17.44
N ALA A 147 -18.28 4.65 16.33
CA ALA A 147 -18.80 5.41 15.19
C ALA A 147 -20.05 4.78 14.55
N VAL A 148 -20.17 3.44 14.60
CA VAL A 148 -21.34 2.70 14.10
C VAL A 148 -22.15 2.17 15.30
N PRO A 149 -23.38 2.70 15.54
CA PRO A 149 -24.25 2.20 16.61
C PRO A 149 -24.64 0.73 16.43
N LEU A 150 -24.99 0.06 17.52
CA LEU A 150 -25.36 -1.37 17.53
C LEU A 150 -26.56 -1.65 16.61
N GLU A 151 -27.55 -0.75 16.58
CA GLU A 151 -28.74 -0.84 15.76
C GLU A 151 -28.39 -0.79 14.26
N LEU A 152 -27.42 0.05 13.88
CA LEU A 152 -26.94 0.17 12.50
C LEU A 152 -26.07 -1.04 12.10
N ARG A 153 -25.26 -1.57 13.02
CA ARG A 153 -24.52 -2.82 12.82
C ARG A 153 -25.46 -3.99 12.60
N ASP A 154 -26.47 -4.15 13.45
CA ASP A 154 -27.40 -5.27 13.35
C ASP A 154 -28.33 -5.13 12.13
N ALA A 155 -28.63 -3.90 11.68
CA ALA A 155 -29.24 -3.64 10.38
C ALA A 155 -28.33 -4.06 9.20
N LEU A 156 -27.02 -3.77 9.24
CA LEU A 156 -26.07 -4.27 8.23
C LEU A 156 -26.03 -5.80 8.22
N ARG A 157 -25.95 -6.44 9.40
CA ARG A 157 -25.96 -7.91 9.51
C ARG A 157 -27.21 -8.51 8.86
N ALA A 158 -28.39 -7.99 9.18
CA ALA A 158 -29.64 -8.46 8.58
C ALA A 158 -29.72 -8.22 7.05
N ALA A 159 -29.26 -7.05 6.58
CA ALA A 159 -29.32 -6.69 5.18
C ALA A 159 -28.31 -7.47 4.31
N ALA A 160 -27.08 -7.68 4.83
CA ALA A 160 -26.03 -8.48 4.20
C ALA A 160 -26.32 -9.98 4.26
N PHE A 161 -27.01 -10.47 5.31
CA PHE A 161 -27.38 -11.89 5.44
C PHE A 161 -28.18 -12.40 4.23
N ARG A 162 -29.00 -11.58 3.57
CA ARG A 162 -29.72 -12.00 2.35
C ARG A 162 -28.85 -12.19 1.11
N LEU A 163 -27.60 -11.69 1.11
CA LEU A 163 -26.60 -12.01 0.09
C LEU A 163 -25.86 -13.33 0.42
N GLU A 164 -25.87 -13.72 1.70
CA GLU A 164 -25.20 -14.91 2.24
C GLU A 164 -26.12 -16.14 2.27
N ASP A 165 -27.40 -15.94 2.56
CA ASP A 165 -28.49 -16.93 2.62
C ASP A 165 -29.02 -17.29 1.22
N ILE A 166 -28.10 -17.74 0.38
CA ILE A 166 -28.36 -18.27 -0.96
C ILE A 166 -27.95 -19.74 -1.04
N PRO A 167 -28.53 -20.55 -1.95
CA PRO A 167 -28.14 -21.96 -2.11
C PRO A 167 -26.64 -22.12 -2.33
N ASP A 168 -26.01 -23.15 -1.75
CA ASP A 168 -24.54 -23.28 -1.74
C ASP A 168 -23.91 -23.31 -3.15
N HIS A 169 -24.63 -23.82 -4.16
CA HIS A 169 -24.18 -23.83 -5.55
C HIS A 169 -24.23 -22.45 -6.24
N HIS A 170 -24.87 -21.44 -5.63
CA HIS A 170 -24.83 -20.04 -6.04
C HIS A 170 -23.80 -19.21 -5.25
N LYS A 171 -23.26 -19.73 -4.13
CA LYS A 171 -22.27 -19.01 -3.32
C LYS A 171 -21.00 -18.73 -4.12
N ASP A 172 -20.54 -17.49 -4.03
CA ASP A 172 -19.44 -16.99 -4.84
C ASP A 172 -18.13 -16.97 -4.04
N TRP A 173 -17.55 -18.15 -3.86
CA TRP A 173 -16.26 -18.31 -3.21
C TRP A 173 -15.14 -17.62 -3.99
N HIS A 174 -14.30 -16.88 -3.28
CA HIS A 174 -13.17 -16.15 -3.84
C HIS A 174 -12.15 -17.14 -4.43
N PRO A 175 -11.68 -16.93 -5.68
CA PRO A 175 -10.63 -17.74 -6.28
C PRO A 175 -9.41 -17.91 -5.36
N GLY A 176 -8.81 -19.10 -5.36
CA GLY A 176 -7.65 -19.42 -4.52
C GLY A 176 -7.90 -19.57 -3.01
N SER A 177 -9.05 -19.14 -2.48
CA SER A 177 -9.29 -19.14 -1.01
C SER A 177 -9.55 -20.51 -0.38
N GLY A 178 -9.73 -21.57 -1.20
CA GLY A 178 -10.11 -22.90 -0.72
C GLY A 178 -11.47 -22.92 -0.02
N ASP A 179 -12.45 -22.18 -0.54
CA ASP A 179 -13.79 -21.96 0.03
C ASP A 179 -13.75 -21.42 1.48
N LYS A 180 -12.78 -20.56 1.79
CA LYS A 180 -12.69 -19.84 3.07
C LYS A 180 -13.21 -18.40 2.97
N VAL A 181 -13.16 -17.78 1.80
CA VAL A 181 -13.60 -16.38 1.60
C VAL A 181 -14.81 -16.34 0.66
N LEU A 182 -15.96 -15.92 1.17
CA LEU A 182 -17.21 -15.76 0.44
C LEU A 182 -17.39 -14.30 0.03
N ASN A 183 -17.52 -14.05 -1.28
CA ASN A 183 -17.84 -12.72 -1.80
C ASN A 183 -19.36 -12.51 -1.77
N LEU A 184 -19.83 -11.55 -0.96
CA LEU A 184 -21.22 -11.09 -1.00
C LEU A 184 -21.38 -9.94 -2.02
N LEU A 185 -20.37 -9.07 -2.09
CA LEU A 185 -20.26 -7.97 -3.04
C LEU A 185 -18.78 -7.79 -3.38
N HIS A 186 -18.39 -7.97 -4.65
CA HIS A 186 -16.99 -7.81 -5.07
C HIS A 186 -16.89 -6.88 -6.30
N PRO A 187 -16.08 -5.80 -6.24
CA PRO A 187 -16.05 -4.79 -7.30
C PRO A 187 -15.45 -5.30 -8.61
N SER A 188 -14.63 -6.36 -8.54
CA SER A 188 -14.06 -7.07 -9.70
C SER A 188 -15.05 -8.00 -10.42
N LEU A 189 -16.32 -8.07 -10.01
CA LEU A 189 -17.38 -8.76 -10.75
C LEU A 189 -18.19 -7.71 -11.52
N PHE A 190 -18.38 -7.92 -12.83
CA PHE A 190 -18.89 -6.89 -13.75
C PHE A 190 -18.11 -5.55 -13.70
N PRO A 191 -16.77 -5.55 -13.72
CA PRO A 191 -15.98 -4.31 -13.80
C PRO A 191 -16.19 -3.66 -15.18
N LEU A 192 -15.77 -2.41 -15.33
CA LEU A 192 -15.54 -1.86 -16.66
C LEU A 192 -14.34 -2.57 -17.28
N VAL A 193 -14.47 -2.97 -18.54
CA VAL A 193 -13.39 -3.52 -19.37
C VAL A 193 -13.24 -2.61 -20.59
N TYR A 194 -12.12 -1.92 -20.72
CA TYR A 194 -11.91 -0.97 -21.81
C TYR A 194 -11.98 -1.68 -23.17
N GLY A 195 -12.71 -1.11 -24.13
CA GLY A 195 -12.98 -1.74 -25.43
C GLY A 195 -14.17 -2.72 -25.45
N ARG A 196 -14.74 -3.09 -24.28
CA ARG A 196 -15.87 -4.04 -24.18
C ARG A 196 -17.07 -3.50 -23.39
N THR A 197 -16.85 -2.65 -22.40
CA THR A 197 -17.93 -2.01 -21.63
C THR A 197 -18.47 -0.79 -22.36
N LYS A 198 -19.80 -0.67 -22.38
CA LYS A 198 -20.52 0.49 -22.91
C LYS A 198 -20.72 1.55 -21.82
N VAL A 199 -20.55 2.82 -22.21
CA VAL A 199 -20.71 4.01 -21.38
C VAL A 199 -21.72 4.93 -22.07
N LEU A 200 -22.65 5.50 -21.30
CA LEU A 200 -23.59 6.49 -21.84
C LEU A 200 -22.81 7.75 -22.27
N PRO A 201 -22.93 8.20 -23.54
CA PRO A 201 -22.25 9.39 -24.02
C PRO A 201 -22.82 10.67 -23.42
N THR A 202 -24.07 10.67 -22.98
CA THR A 202 -24.79 11.82 -22.42
C THR A 202 -25.70 11.36 -21.27
N GLY A 203 -26.06 12.28 -20.37
CA GLY A 203 -26.97 11.98 -19.25
C GLY A 203 -26.33 11.16 -18.13
N ARG A 204 -27.16 10.44 -17.37
CA ARG A 204 -26.76 9.54 -16.27
C ARG A 204 -27.73 8.36 -16.20
N VAL A 205 -27.24 7.19 -15.80
CA VAL A 205 -28.08 6.02 -15.48
C VAL A 205 -28.94 6.33 -14.25
N PRO A 206 -30.29 6.35 -14.35
CA PRO A 206 -31.16 6.61 -13.20
C PRO A 206 -31.15 5.43 -12.24
N LEU A 207 -30.89 5.66 -10.95
CA LEU A 207 -30.78 4.60 -9.93
C LEU A 207 -31.98 3.64 -9.91
N ALA A 208 -33.21 4.16 -9.88
CA ALA A 208 -34.42 3.36 -9.76
C ALA A 208 -34.80 2.58 -11.03
N ALA A 209 -34.30 3.01 -12.19
CA ALA A 209 -34.61 2.44 -13.51
C ALA A 209 -33.34 1.91 -14.20
N CYS A 210 -32.26 1.66 -13.46
CA CYS A 210 -30.94 1.38 -14.04
C CYS A 210 -30.96 0.18 -14.99
N SER A 211 -31.75 -0.85 -14.65
CA SER A 211 -31.91 -2.07 -15.45
C SER A 211 -32.55 -1.82 -16.82
N GLU A 212 -33.35 -0.76 -16.98
CA GLU A 212 -33.97 -0.37 -18.27
C GLU A 212 -32.93 0.10 -19.30
N HIS A 213 -31.80 0.63 -18.84
CA HIS A 213 -30.67 1.09 -19.68
C HIS A 213 -29.66 -0.01 -20.02
N SER A 214 -29.84 -1.25 -19.58
CA SER A 214 -28.84 -2.31 -19.72
C SER A 214 -28.53 -2.60 -21.19
N GLY A 215 -27.26 -2.42 -21.59
CA GLY A 215 -26.80 -2.60 -22.98
C GLY A 215 -26.80 -1.33 -23.85
N GLU A 216 -27.30 -0.20 -23.33
CA GLU A 216 -27.18 1.13 -23.96
C GLU A 216 -25.74 1.69 -23.87
N GLY A 217 -25.48 2.75 -24.63
CA GLY A 217 -24.21 3.48 -24.63
C GLY A 217 -23.27 3.09 -25.76
N GLU A 218 -22.08 3.68 -25.74
CA GLU A 218 -21.01 3.48 -26.72
C GLU A 218 -19.83 2.75 -26.07
N LEU A 219 -19.11 1.92 -26.82
CA LEU A 219 -17.91 1.25 -26.32
C LEU A 219 -16.83 2.28 -25.95
N THR A 220 -16.14 2.01 -24.85
CA THR A 220 -14.86 2.66 -24.51
C THR A 220 -13.79 2.31 -25.55
N GLU A 221 -12.74 3.14 -25.66
CA GLU A 221 -11.57 2.78 -26.47
C GLU A 221 -10.79 1.65 -25.78
N PRO A 222 -10.27 0.64 -26.51
CA PRO A 222 -9.44 -0.41 -25.93
C PRO A 222 -8.10 0.16 -25.48
N VAL A 223 -7.63 -0.25 -24.30
CA VAL A 223 -6.29 0.12 -23.82
C VAL A 223 -5.27 -0.89 -24.34
N GLU A 224 -4.42 -0.48 -25.27
CA GLU A 224 -3.26 -1.27 -25.66
C GLU A 224 -2.21 -1.26 -24.56
N ILE A 225 -1.85 -2.45 -24.07
CA ILE A 225 -0.87 -2.65 -23.01
C ILE A 225 0.13 -3.68 -23.51
N SER A 226 1.38 -3.25 -23.69
CA SER A 226 2.45 -4.16 -24.12
C SER A 226 2.78 -5.14 -23.01
N LYS A 227 3.15 -6.37 -23.40
CA LYS A 227 3.59 -7.41 -22.47
C LYS A 227 4.96 -7.10 -21.84
N ASP A 228 5.68 -6.15 -22.41
CA ASP A 228 7.01 -5.71 -21.95
C ASP A 228 6.92 -4.43 -21.08
N THR A 229 5.72 -3.96 -20.73
CA THR A 229 5.51 -2.75 -19.92
C THR A 229 5.43 -3.08 -18.43
N THR A 230 6.32 -2.48 -17.63
CA THR A 230 6.30 -2.56 -16.16
C THR A 230 5.03 -1.92 -15.60
N MET A 231 4.40 -2.54 -14.61
CA MET A 231 3.14 -2.10 -13.99
C MET A 231 3.35 -1.09 -12.83
N ILE A 232 4.51 -0.42 -12.81
CA ILE A 232 4.88 0.63 -11.86
C ILE A 232 5.35 1.87 -12.60
N LEU A 233 4.92 3.04 -12.10
CA LEU A 233 5.52 4.33 -12.44
C LEU A 233 6.88 4.46 -11.74
N ASN A 234 7.93 3.92 -12.36
CA ASN A 234 9.31 4.21 -11.96
C ASN A 234 9.67 5.65 -12.36
N PRO A 235 9.95 6.57 -11.42
CA PRO A 235 10.71 7.77 -11.73
C PRO A 235 12.17 7.36 -11.92
N THR A 236 12.55 6.93 -13.14
CA THR A 236 13.97 6.72 -13.46
C THR A 236 14.72 8.04 -13.35
N VAL A 237 15.44 8.18 -12.23
CA VAL A 237 16.71 8.88 -11.99
C VAL A 237 16.86 10.28 -12.59
N ILE A 238 17.32 11.23 -11.76
CA ILE A 238 17.81 12.54 -12.20
C ILE A 238 19.13 12.38 -12.99
N SER A 239 19.04 11.84 -14.21
CA SER A 239 20.08 11.95 -15.22
C SER A 239 19.92 13.30 -15.92
N TRP A 240 20.98 14.10 -15.90
CA TRP A 240 21.03 15.43 -16.51
C TRP A 240 20.69 15.37 -18.02
N GLY A 241 19.44 15.69 -18.36
CA GLY A 241 19.00 15.89 -19.75
C GLY A 241 18.39 14.67 -20.48
N GLY A 242 17.73 13.75 -19.78
CA GLY A 242 16.94 12.67 -20.40
C GLY A 242 15.41 12.90 -20.33
N ASP A 243 14.69 12.62 -21.41
CA ASP A 243 13.22 12.56 -21.39
C ASP A 243 12.72 11.39 -20.54
N ARG A 244 11.60 11.59 -19.83
CA ARG A 244 10.99 10.60 -18.93
C ARG A 244 10.02 9.70 -19.71
N GLU A 245 10.37 8.44 -19.94
CA GLU A 245 9.40 7.44 -20.42
C GLU A 245 8.70 6.74 -19.23
N TYR A 246 7.40 7.02 -19.10
CA TYR A 246 6.53 6.48 -18.05
C TYR A 246 5.98 5.12 -18.46
N MET A 247 6.27 4.07 -17.69
CA MET A 247 5.70 2.73 -17.90
C MET A 247 4.46 2.50 -17.01
N ALA A 248 3.57 1.61 -17.46
CA ALA A 248 2.13 1.76 -17.23
C ALA A 248 1.55 0.87 -16.12
N ALA A 249 1.26 1.48 -14.97
CA ALA A 249 0.33 0.96 -13.96
C ALA A 249 -1.17 1.23 -14.29
N TRP A 250 -1.48 1.48 -15.57
CA TRP A 250 -2.85 1.65 -16.07
C TRP A 250 -3.42 0.29 -16.47
N ASP A 251 -4.64 -0.02 -16.03
CA ASP A 251 -5.25 -1.33 -16.24
C ASP A 251 -6.29 -1.34 -17.38
N GLU A 252 -6.49 -2.50 -18.02
CA GLU A 252 -7.60 -2.75 -18.96
C GLU A 252 -8.95 -2.88 -18.23
N PHE A 253 -8.90 -3.11 -16.91
CA PHE A 253 -10.05 -3.18 -16.02
C PHE A 253 -10.15 -1.95 -15.13
N GLN A 254 -11.37 -1.42 -14.94
CA GLN A 254 -11.65 -0.41 -13.93
C GLN A 254 -12.80 -0.89 -13.00
N TRP A 255 -12.60 -0.83 -11.69
CA TRP A 255 -13.73 -0.94 -10.75
C TRP A 255 -14.67 0.26 -10.90
N LEU A 256 -15.97 0.01 -10.80
CA LEU A 256 -17.00 1.04 -10.94
C LEU A 256 -17.46 1.56 -9.57
N PRO A 257 -17.09 2.79 -9.16
CA PRO A 257 -17.65 3.41 -7.98
C PRO A 257 -19.14 3.71 -8.16
N SER A 258 -19.82 3.91 -7.03
CA SER A 258 -21.11 4.61 -6.98
C SER A 258 -20.88 6.09 -6.68
N ASP A 259 -21.68 6.94 -7.30
CA ASP A 259 -21.75 8.36 -6.98
C ASP A 259 -22.55 8.55 -5.67
N VAL A 260 -22.02 9.38 -4.77
CA VAL A 260 -22.61 9.68 -3.46
C VAL A 260 -22.75 11.18 -3.28
N HIS A 261 -23.96 11.67 -2.98
CA HIS A 261 -24.23 13.10 -2.76
C HIS A 261 -24.43 13.41 -1.27
N PHE A 262 -24.27 14.67 -0.88
CA PHE A 262 -24.56 15.15 0.47
C PHE A 262 -26.00 15.71 0.52
N LYS A 263 -26.81 15.22 1.46
CA LYS A 263 -28.19 15.68 1.69
C LYS A 263 -28.19 16.97 2.51
N GLU A 264 -29.14 17.88 2.23
CA GLU A 264 -29.43 19.00 3.13
C GLU A 264 -29.77 18.46 4.54
N GLY A 265 -29.00 18.87 5.56
CA GLY A 265 -29.07 18.32 6.91
C GLY A 265 -27.96 17.35 7.30
N GLY A 266 -26.99 17.07 6.42
CA GLY A 266 -25.71 16.45 6.79
C GLY A 266 -25.64 14.92 6.71
N ASN A 267 -26.64 14.26 6.11
CA ASN A 267 -26.55 12.84 5.72
C ASN A 267 -25.97 12.70 4.29
N VAL A 268 -25.78 11.47 3.82
CA VAL A 268 -25.44 11.18 2.39
C VAL A 268 -26.56 10.45 1.64
N GLU A 269 -26.49 10.46 0.31
CA GLU A 269 -27.31 9.69 -0.62
C GLU A 269 -26.45 8.90 -1.60
N ILE A 270 -26.76 7.63 -1.85
CA ILE A 270 -26.15 6.88 -2.95
C ILE A 270 -27.04 7.10 -4.19
N VAL A 271 -26.52 7.81 -5.20
CA VAL A 271 -27.33 8.32 -6.34
C VAL A 271 -27.12 7.58 -7.66
N SER A 272 -26.17 6.63 -7.71
CA SER A 272 -26.05 5.65 -8.79
C SER A 272 -25.95 4.24 -8.20
N TYR A 273 -26.26 3.21 -8.99
CA TYR A 273 -26.35 1.85 -8.47
C TYR A 273 -24.97 1.35 -7.96
N ILE A 274 -24.96 0.55 -6.90
CA ILE A 274 -23.76 -0.14 -6.45
C ILE A 274 -23.48 -1.29 -7.40
N ASN A 275 -22.26 -1.33 -7.96
CA ASN A 275 -21.90 -2.36 -8.92
C ASN A 275 -22.18 -3.75 -8.32
N ASN A 276 -22.87 -4.61 -9.08
CA ASN A 276 -23.30 -5.95 -8.68
C ASN A 276 -24.38 -6.04 -7.56
N LEU A 277 -25.01 -4.93 -7.12
CA LEU A 277 -26.08 -4.94 -6.09
C LEU A 277 -27.37 -4.25 -6.59
N HIS A 278 -28.44 -5.02 -6.82
CA HIS A 278 -29.67 -4.50 -7.44
C HIS A 278 -30.42 -3.52 -6.51
N PRO A 279 -30.65 -2.25 -6.90
CA PRO A 279 -31.20 -1.24 -6.00
C PRO A 279 -32.62 -1.56 -5.52
N ALA A 280 -33.49 -2.07 -6.40
CA ALA A 280 -34.86 -2.41 -6.01
C ALA A 280 -34.99 -3.67 -5.14
N HIS A 281 -34.00 -4.58 -5.15
CA HIS A 281 -34.04 -5.82 -4.35
C HIS A 281 -33.35 -5.66 -2.99
N HIS A 282 -32.50 -4.63 -2.85
CA HIS A 282 -31.64 -4.41 -1.68
C HIS A 282 -31.71 -2.97 -1.15
N GLU A 283 -32.86 -2.30 -1.30
CA GLU A 283 -33.07 -0.89 -0.91
C GLU A 283 -32.63 -0.59 0.53
N ASP A 284 -32.90 -1.48 1.46
CA ASP A 284 -32.50 -1.36 2.87
C ASP A 284 -30.98 -1.51 3.07
N LEU A 285 -30.29 -2.33 2.27
CA LEU A 285 -28.82 -2.37 2.28
C LEU A 285 -28.24 -1.06 1.76
N TYR A 286 -28.81 -0.44 0.72
CA TYR A 286 -28.42 0.90 0.28
C TYR A 286 -28.59 1.93 1.42
N ARG A 287 -29.76 1.95 2.09
CA ARG A 287 -30.02 2.86 3.23
C ARG A 287 -29.07 2.62 4.43
N VAL A 288 -28.60 1.39 4.63
CA VAL A 288 -27.59 1.07 5.65
C VAL A 288 -26.20 1.54 5.21
N LEU A 289 -25.81 1.30 3.95
CA LEU A 289 -24.53 1.73 3.40
C LEU A 289 -24.40 3.25 3.37
N GLU A 290 -25.46 3.99 3.04
CA GLU A 290 -25.53 5.45 3.21
C GLU A 290 -25.13 5.88 4.62
N GLN A 291 -25.76 5.30 5.64
CA GLN A 291 -25.46 5.64 7.04
C GLN A 291 -24.03 5.25 7.44
N ILE A 292 -23.47 4.15 6.92
CA ILE A 292 -22.09 3.75 7.25
C ILE A 292 -21.05 4.63 6.55
N VAL A 293 -21.29 5.04 5.30
CA VAL A 293 -20.51 6.08 4.62
C VAL A 293 -20.54 7.38 5.43
N ASP A 294 -21.71 7.76 5.93
CA ASP A 294 -21.89 8.95 6.78
C ASP A 294 -21.00 8.93 8.03
N ARG A 295 -20.91 7.76 8.70
CA ARG A 295 -20.02 7.53 9.85
C ARG A 295 -18.53 7.41 9.49
N SER A 296 -18.21 7.14 8.23
CA SER A 296 -16.81 6.97 7.76
C SER A 296 -16.16 8.30 7.39
N ILE A 297 -16.94 9.29 6.97
CA ILE A 297 -16.44 10.61 6.56
C ILE A 297 -15.54 11.29 7.62
N PRO A 298 -15.89 11.34 8.92
CA PRO A 298 -15.00 11.94 9.93
C PRO A 298 -13.64 11.23 10.06
N LEU A 299 -13.62 9.90 9.91
CA LEU A 299 -12.39 9.12 9.96
C LEU A 299 -11.55 9.31 8.69
N TRP A 300 -12.19 9.41 7.50
CA TRP A 300 -11.48 9.79 6.27
C TRP A 300 -10.91 11.21 6.35
N ASN A 301 -11.66 12.18 6.88
CA ASN A 301 -11.17 13.54 7.11
C ASN A 301 -9.88 13.52 7.94
N GLU A 302 -9.85 12.81 9.08
CA GLU A 302 -8.65 12.68 9.91
C GLU A 302 -7.51 11.91 9.21
N ALA A 303 -7.83 10.86 8.45
CA ALA A 303 -6.84 10.00 7.80
C ALA A 303 -6.14 10.62 6.57
N ILE A 304 -6.82 11.51 5.82
CA ILE A 304 -6.30 12.10 4.57
C ILE A 304 -6.00 13.61 4.67
N SER A 305 -6.27 14.25 5.81
CA SER A 305 -5.89 15.64 6.04
C SER A 305 -4.38 15.82 6.03
N TRP A 306 -3.89 16.90 5.41
CA TRP A 306 -2.47 17.26 5.48
C TRP A 306 -2.28 18.44 6.42
N PHE A 307 -2.29 18.15 7.72
CA PHE A 307 -1.71 19.05 8.71
C PHE A 307 -0.68 18.30 9.53
N GLN A 308 0.57 18.68 9.27
CA GLN A 308 1.78 18.24 9.93
C GLN A 308 2.20 16.80 9.67
N ASP A 309 3.52 16.68 9.55
CA ASP A 309 4.21 15.45 9.92
C ASP A 309 4.12 15.30 11.45
N ARG A 310 3.55 14.18 11.90
CA ARG A 310 3.32 13.87 13.32
C ARG A 310 4.47 13.08 13.96
N ILE A 311 5.62 12.99 13.29
CA ILE A 311 6.86 12.41 13.84
C ILE A 311 7.29 13.18 15.10
N ARG A 312 7.59 12.41 16.16
CA ARG A 312 7.88 12.84 17.53
C ARG A 312 9.39 12.94 17.78
N ILE A 313 10.17 12.12 17.08
CA ILE A 313 11.63 12.05 17.18
C ILE A 313 12.25 12.34 15.82
N LYS A 314 13.09 13.36 15.72
CA LYS A 314 13.92 13.65 14.54
C LYS A 314 15.34 13.96 14.95
N VAL A 315 16.28 13.62 14.08
CA VAL A 315 17.68 14.08 14.15
C VAL A 315 17.93 14.99 12.94
N GLU A 316 18.70 16.06 13.13
CA GLU A 316 19.06 16.98 12.03
C GLU A 316 20.14 16.41 11.09
N GLY A 317 20.72 15.27 11.48
CA GLY A 317 21.61 14.46 10.67
C GLY A 317 22.14 13.29 11.49
N THR A 318 22.95 12.45 10.86
CA THR A 318 23.59 11.28 11.49
C THR A 318 25.08 11.28 11.23
N SER A 319 25.88 10.85 12.22
CA SER A 319 27.34 10.74 12.12
C SER A 319 27.92 9.85 13.25
N ASP A 320 29.23 9.63 13.24
CA ASP A 320 29.92 8.94 14.34
C ASP A 320 29.79 9.66 15.70
N GLU A 321 29.44 10.95 15.72
CA GLU A 321 29.17 11.71 16.95
C GLU A 321 27.87 11.26 17.67
N ASP A 322 26.99 10.52 16.98
CA ASP A 322 25.83 9.84 17.60
C ASP A 322 26.26 8.75 18.58
N TYR A 323 27.49 8.22 18.45
CA TYR A 323 28.01 7.23 19.37
C TYR A 323 28.68 7.92 20.56
N CYS A 324 28.23 7.57 21.75
CA CYS A 324 28.79 8.08 22.99
C CYS A 324 29.53 6.98 23.78
N ARG A 325 30.46 7.42 24.62
CA ARG A 325 31.14 6.54 25.58
C ARG A 325 30.17 6.26 26.74
N PRO A 326 29.93 4.99 27.13
CA PRO A 326 29.15 4.66 28.30
C PRO A 326 29.64 5.35 29.57
N GLU A 327 28.71 5.68 30.47
CA GLU A 327 29.05 6.26 31.76
C GLU A 327 29.97 5.32 32.56
N GLY A 328 31.04 5.85 33.13
CA GLY A 328 32.03 5.09 33.89
C GLY A 328 33.09 4.34 33.06
N ALA A 329 32.96 4.22 31.74
CA ALA A 329 33.99 3.58 30.92
C ALA A 329 35.28 4.43 30.87
N GLN A 330 36.44 3.78 30.99
CA GLN A 330 37.77 4.44 31.00
C GLN A 330 38.65 3.89 29.88
N SER A 331 39.30 4.79 29.14
CA SER A 331 40.18 4.40 28.04
C SER A 331 41.54 3.91 28.55
N PRO A 332 42.04 2.75 28.08
CA PRO A 332 43.41 2.29 28.34
C PRO A 332 44.45 3.10 27.56
N ALA A 333 44.05 3.94 26.60
CA ALA A 333 44.98 4.71 25.76
C ALA A 333 45.79 5.75 26.55
N ARG A 334 45.29 6.21 27.71
CA ARG A 334 45.88 7.26 28.58
C ARG A 334 47.27 6.96 29.17
N GLU A 335 47.82 5.78 28.90
CA GLU A 335 49.17 5.42 29.36
C GLU A 335 50.24 6.07 28.46
N ILE A 336 51.03 6.96 29.06
CA ILE A 336 52.20 7.58 28.42
C ILE A 336 53.14 6.46 27.93
N PRO A 337 53.56 6.48 26.66
CA PRO A 337 54.49 5.47 26.13
C PRO A 337 55.78 5.40 26.95
N ALA A 338 56.24 4.19 27.28
CA ALA A 338 57.44 3.96 28.10
C ALA A 338 58.75 4.42 27.43
N ASP A 339 58.70 4.80 26.16
CA ASP A 339 59.77 5.36 25.35
C ASP A 339 59.72 6.91 25.23
N TRP A 340 58.77 7.59 25.90
CA TRP A 340 58.68 9.05 25.88
C TRP A 340 59.77 9.72 26.74
N ASP A 341 60.46 10.70 26.16
CA ASP A 341 61.55 11.45 26.76
C ASP A 341 61.14 12.93 26.89
N GLU A 342 60.66 13.33 28.07
CA GLU A 342 60.19 14.70 28.33
C GLU A 342 61.31 15.75 28.21
N GLU A 343 62.57 15.41 28.49
CA GLU A 343 63.70 16.33 28.35
C GLU A 343 64.02 16.66 26.89
N LYS A 344 63.74 15.73 25.96
CA LYS A 344 63.89 15.96 24.51
C LYS A 344 62.64 16.51 23.83
N ASN A 345 61.47 15.98 24.18
CA ASN A 345 60.24 16.16 23.41
C ASN A 345 59.22 17.08 24.12
N GLY A 346 59.45 17.43 25.38
CA GLY A 346 58.53 18.22 26.19
C GLY A 346 57.39 17.39 26.79
N MET A 347 56.37 18.10 27.31
CA MET A 347 55.16 17.50 27.87
C MET A 347 54.44 16.66 26.81
N TYR A 348 54.08 15.43 27.17
CA TYR A 348 53.35 14.51 26.29
C TYR A 348 51.96 15.07 25.94
N ASP A 349 51.67 15.18 24.66
CA ASP A 349 50.36 15.55 24.12
C ASP A 349 49.73 14.32 23.46
N GLU A 350 48.73 13.74 24.14
CA GLU A 350 48.01 12.55 23.69
C GLU A 350 47.29 12.75 22.34
N THR A 351 46.96 13.98 21.96
CA THR A 351 46.28 14.27 20.68
C THR A 351 47.20 14.12 19.47
N LEU A 352 48.52 14.13 19.70
CA LEU A 352 49.59 14.10 18.70
C LEU A 352 50.29 12.73 18.56
N ASP A 353 50.07 11.75 19.45
CA ASP A 353 50.61 10.38 19.27
C ASP A 353 49.62 9.49 18.48
N PRO A 354 49.97 9.01 17.26
CA PRO A 354 49.13 8.08 16.50
C PRO A 354 48.80 6.79 17.26
N ARG A 355 49.72 6.31 18.12
CA ARG A 355 49.54 5.10 18.95
C ARG A 355 48.56 5.34 20.11
N TYR A 356 48.34 6.58 20.53
CA TYR A 356 47.24 6.91 21.44
C TYR A 356 45.92 6.81 20.68
N ARG A 357 45.84 7.44 19.51
CA ARG A 357 44.64 7.51 18.68
C ARG A 357 44.13 6.13 18.30
N GLU A 358 44.96 5.28 17.71
CA GLU A 358 44.63 3.90 17.31
C GLU A 358 44.07 3.09 18.50
N ARG A 359 44.76 3.10 19.65
CA ARG A 359 44.30 2.40 20.87
C ARG A 359 43.04 3.01 21.49
N TYR A 360 42.82 4.32 21.33
CA TYR A 360 41.59 4.97 21.78
C TYR A 360 40.42 4.60 20.89
N GLU A 361 40.61 4.61 19.57
CA GLU A 361 39.61 4.24 18.56
C GLU A 361 39.22 2.75 18.69
N GLU A 362 40.18 1.82 18.72
CA GLU A 362 39.90 0.38 18.95
C GLU A 362 39.10 0.14 20.24
N TRP A 363 39.49 0.82 21.33
CA TRP A 363 38.78 0.71 22.60
C TRP A 363 37.39 1.35 22.53
N PHE A 364 37.26 2.52 21.91
CA PHE A 364 36.00 3.24 21.79
C PHE A 364 35.01 2.41 20.96
N GLU A 365 35.42 1.89 19.81
CA GLU A 365 34.62 0.94 19.01
C GLU A 365 34.17 -0.28 19.81
N SER A 366 35.00 -0.78 20.73
CA SER A 366 34.66 -1.92 21.58
C SER A 366 33.65 -1.62 22.72
N VAL A 367 33.39 -0.35 23.04
CA VAL A 367 32.49 0.06 24.14
C VAL A 367 31.42 1.08 23.75
N LYS A 368 31.46 1.66 22.55
CA LYS A 368 30.58 2.76 22.15
C LYS A 368 29.12 2.31 22.16
N VAL A 369 28.24 3.18 22.64
CA VAL A 369 26.79 2.98 22.62
C VAL A 369 26.16 4.12 21.84
N LEU A 370 25.11 3.81 21.10
CA LEU A 370 24.37 4.82 20.37
C LEU A 370 23.62 5.72 21.36
N ALA A 371 23.72 7.03 21.20
CA ALA A 371 22.93 7.98 21.96
C ALA A 371 21.45 7.77 21.62
N MET A 372 20.58 7.67 22.63
CA MET A 372 19.14 7.55 22.37
C MET A 372 18.58 8.92 21.99
N PRO A 373 17.92 9.06 20.83
CA PRO A 373 17.26 10.29 20.44
C PRO A 373 15.95 10.43 21.22
N GLU A 374 15.80 11.53 21.94
CA GLU A 374 14.62 11.81 22.76
C GLU A 374 13.56 12.59 21.94
N PRO A 375 12.26 12.45 22.25
CA PRO A 375 11.23 13.20 21.56
C PRO A 375 11.30 14.70 21.89
N TYR A 376 10.86 15.52 20.93
CA TYR A 376 10.72 16.96 21.14
C TYR A 376 9.73 17.29 22.28
N PRO A 377 9.76 18.53 22.83
CA PRO A 377 8.72 18.98 23.75
C PRO A 377 7.31 18.77 23.18
N TYR A 378 6.43 18.19 23.99
CA TYR A 378 5.06 17.88 23.58
C TYR A 378 4.29 19.13 23.15
N THR A 379 3.80 19.13 21.90
CA THR A 379 3.00 20.23 21.32
C THR A 379 1.53 19.77 21.19
N PRO A 380 0.55 20.47 21.80
CA PRO A 380 -0.86 20.09 21.73
C PRO A 380 -1.45 20.08 20.31
N PHE A 381 -2.44 19.23 20.05
CA PHE A 381 -3.07 19.13 18.72
C PHE A 381 -3.72 20.44 18.26
N SER A 382 -4.25 21.26 19.18
CA SER A 382 -4.80 22.58 18.85
C SER A 382 -3.76 23.55 18.27
N GLU A 383 -2.51 23.43 18.71
CA GLU A 383 -1.40 24.23 18.19
C GLU A 383 -0.91 23.66 16.86
N THR A 384 -0.87 22.33 16.72
CA THR A 384 -0.46 21.70 15.46
C THR A 384 -1.44 21.96 14.31
N THR A 385 -2.75 21.89 14.56
CA THR A 385 -3.79 22.23 13.57
C THR A 385 -3.76 23.72 13.15
N SER A 386 -3.03 24.56 13.88
CA SER A 386 -2.96 26.02 13.66
C SER A 386 -1.66 26.50 13.00
N LEU A 387 -0.67 25.62 12.73
CA LEU A 387 0.59 26.06 12.10
C LEU A 387 0.42 26.38 10.60
N PRO A 388 1.25 27.28 10.05
CA PRO A 388 1.30 27.54 8.60
C PRO A 388 1.50 26.24 7.79
N GLY A 389 0.66 26.04 6.78
CA GLY A 389 0.66 24.82 5.96
C GLY A 389 -0.28 23.71 6.44
N ALA A 390 -0.90 23.85 7.62
CA ALA A 390 -1.96 22.95 8.05
C ALA A 390 -3.20 23.06 7.13
N CYS A 391 -3.56 21.96 6.46
CA CYS A 391 -4.75 21.85 5.62
C CYS A 391 -5.63 20.67 6.08
N PRO A 392 -6.44 20.85 7.14
CA PRO A 392 -7.52 19.92 7.46
C PRO A 392 -8.53 19.88 6.30
N ILE A 393 -8.99 18.68 5.96
CA ILE A 393 -10.02 18.47 4.95
C ILE A 393 -11.37 18.20 5.62
N ASP A 394 -12.39 18.92 5.18
CA ASP A 394 -13.78 18.50 5.38
C ASP A 394 -14.34 18.05 4.03
N LEU A 395 -14.52 16.73 3.87
CA LEU A 395 -15.09 16.15 2.65
C LEU A 395 -16.50 16.66 2.35
N ARG A 396 -17.31 16.99 3.37
CA ARG A 396 -18.67 17.48 3.18
C ARG A 396 -18.67 18.91 2.69
N GLU A 397 -17.88 19.79 3.32
CA GLU A 397 -17.83 21.20 2.93
C GLU A 397 -17.16 21.37 1.56
N ARG A 398 -15.99 20.73 1.35
CA ARG A 398 -15.15 20.91 0.16
C ARG A 398 -15.74 20.27 -1.10
N PHE A 399 -16.56 19.22 -0.97
CA PHE A 399 -17.14 18.50 -2.11
C PHE A 399 -18.68 18.47 -2.10
N LYS A 400 -19.34 19.37 -1.34
CA LYS A 400 -20.80 19.46 -1.25
C LYS A 400 -21.53 19.38 -2.61
N ASP A 401 -21.00 20.06 -3.62
CA ASP A 401 -21.62 20.21 -4.95
C ASP A 401 -21.25 19.07 -5.93
N ARG A 402 -20.13 18.36 -5.70
CA ARG A 402 -19.65 17.26 -6.56
C ARG A 402 -19.97 15.86 -6.01
N GLY A 403 -20.20 15.76 -4.70
CA GLY A 403 -20.28 14.49 -4.01
C GLY A 403 -18.95 13.72 -3.98
N LEU A 404 -19.04 12.45 -3.61
CA LEU A 404 -17.92 11.49 -3.57
C LEU A 404 -18.15 10.36 -4.59
N GLN A 405 -17.09 9.60 -4.87
CA GLN A 405 -17.17 8.33 -5.58
C GLN A 405 -16.63 7.22 -4.66
N ILE A 406 -17.45 6.19 -4.40
CA ILE A 406 -17.14 5.13 -3.43
C ILE A 406 -17.34 3.76 -4.07
N ILE A 407 -16.34 2.89 -3.95
CA ILE A 407 -16.40 1.49 -4.37
C ILE A 407 -16.69 0.63 -3.12
N PHE A 408 -17.67 -0.26 -3.20
CA PHE A 408 -18.10 -1.10 -2.08
C PHE A 408 -17.68 -2.56 -2.27
N LYS A 409 -17.27 -3.21 -1.18
CA LYS A 409 -16.96 -4.66 -1.12
C LYS A 409 -17.47 -5.25 0.20
N LEU A 410 -18.17 -6.37 0.12
CA LEU A 410 -18.61 -7.17 1.28
C LEU A 410 -18.06 -8.57 1.13
N ALA A 411 -17.27 -9.00 2.10
CA ALA A 411 -16.67 -10.33 2.13
C ALA A 411 -16.74 -10.94 3.53
N ASN A 412 -17.03 -12.23 3.58
CA ASN A 412 -17.00 -13.03 4.79
C ASN A 412 -15.85 -14.03 4.69
N ILE A 413 -15.08 -14.17 5.77
CA ILE A 413 -14.17 -15.29 5.96
C ILE A 413 -14.89 -16.30 6.86
N HIS A 414 -15.03 -17.54 6.41
CA HIS A 414 -15.62 -18.65 7.15
C HIS A 414 -14.55 -19.70 7.43
N LEU A 415 -14.46 -20.13 8.69
CA LEU A 415 -13.60 -21.21 9.14
C LEU A 415 -14.46 -22.35 9.70
N THR A 416 -14.06 -23.58 9.42
CA THR A 416 -14.74 -24.80 9.88
C THR A 416 -13.73 -25.71 10.59
N PRO A 417 -14.16 -26.70 11.39
CA PRO A 417 -13.23 -27.68 11.97
C PRO A 417 -12.32 -28.38 10.94
N ASP A 418 -12.79 -28.57 9.70
CA ASP A 418 -12.01 -29.13 8.58
C ASP A 418 -11.09 -28.12 7.88
N LYS A 419 -11.39 -26.83 8.00
CA LYS A 419 -10.63 -25.69 7.45
C LYS A 419 -10.43 -24.62 8.54
N PRO A 420 -9.64 -24.90 9.60
CA PRO A 420 -9.68 -24.12 10.85
C PRO A 420 -8.81 -22.87 10.86
N GLU A 421 -8.01 -22.62 9.81
CA GLU A 421 -7.00 -21.55 9.74
C GLU A 421 -7.17 -20.70 8.47
N TYR A 422 -6.91 -19.39 8.58
CA TYR A 422 -6.79 -18.43 7.49
C TYR A 422 -5.35 -17.91 7.45
N GLU A 423 -4.68 -18.03 6.30
CA GLU A 423 -3.23 -17.78 6.18
C GLU A 423 -2.84 -16.28 6.25
N GLY A 424 -3.82 -15.39 6.25
CA GLY A 424 -3.61 -13.95 6.09
C GLY A 424 -3.79 -13.49 4.64
N GLY A 425 -3.44 -12.23 4.38
CA GLY A 425 -3.36 -11.65 3.04
C GLY A 425 -1.93 -11.28 2.67
N THR A 426 -1.70 -11.00 1.38
CA THR A 426 -0.45 -10.41 0.89
C THR A 426 -0.38 -8.92 1.24
N TRP A 427 0.81 -8.34 1.15
CA TRP A 427 0.98 -6.88 1.17
C TRP A 427 0.47 -6.30 -0.15
N HIS A 428 -0.44 -5.33 -0.06
CA HIS A 428 -1.05 -4.70 -1.24
C HIS A 428 -1.53 -3.27 -0.94
N VAL A 429 -1.91 -2.58 -1.99
CA VAL A 429 -2.73 -1.36 -1.98
C VAL A 429 -4.02 -1.63 -2.74
N GLU A 430 -5.07 -0.83 -2.54
CA GLU A 430 -6.34 -1.02 -3.22
C GLU A 430 -6.35 -0.33 -4.59
N GLY A 431 -6.87 -1.02 -5.60
CA GLY A 431 -7.03 -0.47 -6.95
C GLY A 431 -5.74 -0.36 -7.78
N ALA A 432 -5.82 0.46 -8.83
CA ALA A 432 -4.80 0.82 -9.82
C ALA A 432 -4.99 2.30 -10.20
N LEU A 433 -4.13 2.85 -11.06
CA LEU A 433 -4.14 4.29 -11.42
C LEU A 433 -5.53 4.78 -11.87
N ASN A 434 -6.22 4.03 -12.71
CA ASN A 434 -7.52 4.38 -13.27
C ASN A 434 -8.69 4.40 -12.27
N GLU A 435 -8.50 3.88 -11.05
CA GLU A 435 -9.50 4.01 -9.99
C GLU A 435 -9.26 5.19 -9.05
N HIS A 436 -8.06 5.80 -9.07
CA HIS A 436 -7.70 6.95 -8.23
C HIS A 436 -8.07 6.79 -6.74
N ILE A 437 -7.94 5.58 -6.16
CA ILE A 437 -8.33 5.31 -4.76
C ILE A 437 -7.34 6.00 -3.83
N CYS A 438 -7.83 6.96 -3.05
CA CYS A 438 -7.01 7.75 -2.11
C CYS A 438 -7.06 7.24 -0.67
N ALA A 439 -8.15 6.58 -0.27
CA ALA A 439 -8.34 6.06 1.08
C ALA A 439 -9.29 4.88 1.16
N THR A 440 -9.15 4.11 2.23
CA THR A 440 -9.94 2.92 2.52
C THR A 440 -10.58 3.06 3.89
N ALA A 441 -11.84 2.64 4.01
CA ALA A 441 -12.48 2.37 5.30
C ALA A 441 -12.93 0.90 5.37
N LEU A 442 -12.64 0.25 6.49
CA LEU A 442 -12.99 -1.15 6.78
C LEU A 442 -13.84 -1.21 8.04
N TYR A 443 -15.00 -1.87 7.96
CA TYR A 443 -15.91 -2.08 9.08
C TYR A 443 -16.08 -3.58 9.36
N TYR A 444 -15.67 -3.99 10.56
CA TYR A 444 -15.74 -5.37 11.05
C TYR A 444 -17.09 -5.58 11.72
N TYR A 445 -18.11 -5.99 10.95
CA TYR A 445 -19.50 -5.90 11.41
C TYR A 445 -19.99 -7.14 12.17
N ASP A 446 -19.32 -8.28 12.02
CA ASP A 446 -19.64 -9.52 12.74
C ASP A 446 -18.41 -10.45 12.79
N GLU A 447 -18.03 -10.92 13.98
CA GLU A 447 -16.95 -11.88 14.17
C GLU A 447 -17.33 -12.86 15.28
N GLU A 448 -17.15 -14.17 15.04
CA GLU A 448 -17.45 -15.22 16.01
C GLU A 448 -16.40 -16.34 15.96
N ASN A 449 -15.98 -16.82 17.14
CA ASN A 449 -15.16 -18.03 17.32
C ASN A 449 -13.81 -18.02 16.56
N ILE A 450 -13.18 -16.86 16.45
CA ILE A 450 -11.83 -16.71 15.90
C ILE A 450 -10.86 -16.17 16.95
N THR A 451 -9.57 -16.44 16.78
CA THR A 451 -8.49 -15.74 17.48
C THR A 451 -8.40 -14.29 17.02
N ASP A 452 -7.76 -13.43 17.81
CA ASP A 452 -7.51 -12.03 17.45
C ASP A 452 -6.95 -11.91 16.03
N SER A 453 -7.57 -11.04 15.25
CA SER A 453 -7.14 -10.66 13.90
C SER A 453 -6.59 -9.24 13.92
N GLN A 454 -5.63 -8.96 13.03
CA GLN A 454 -5.00 -7.65 12.91
C GLN A 454 -4.84 -7.25 11.44
N LEU A 455 -4.74 -5.93 11.20
CA LEU A 455 -4.32 -5.35 9.95
C LEU A 455 -2.95 -4.68 10.17
N SER A 456 -1.92 -5.16 9.50
CA SER A 456 -0.57 -4.59 9.55
C SER A 456 -0.39 -3.55 8.45
N PHE A 457 0.42 -2.52 8.73
CA PHE A 457 0.74 -1.43 7.80
C PHE A 457 2.25 -1.29 7.58
N ARG A 458 2.65 -0.93 6.36
CA ARG A 458 4.04 -0.63 5.99
C ARG A 458 4.13 0.46 4.93
N GLN A 459 5.31 1.07 4.80
CA GLN A 459 5.66 2.08 3.81
C GLN A 459 7.11 1.93 3.33
N SER A 460 7.48 2.59 2.22
CA SER A 460 8.89 2.76 1.82
C SER A 460 9.43 4.06 2.39
N ILE A 461 10.67 4.05 2.84
CA ILE A 461 11.49 5.27 2.99
C ILE A 461 11.89 5.73 1.57
N ALA A 462 12.05 7.04 1.36
CA ALA A 462 12.72 7.57 0.17
C ALA A 462 14.24 7.33 0.26
N GLU A 463 14.81 6.68 -0.76
CA GLU A 463 16.26 6.41 -0.82
C GLU A 463 17.06 7.73 -0.90
N GLU A 464 16.58 8.72 -1.66
CA GLU A 464 17.21 10.04 -1.73
C GLU A 464 17.20 10.78 -0.37
N ASP A 465 16.08 10.76 0.36
CA ASP A 465 16.00 11.39 1.69
C ASP A 465 16.99 10.74 2.66
N ILE A 466 16.98 9.40 2.78
CA ILE A 466 17.80 8.69 3.77
C ILE A 466 19.30 8.77 3.45
N MET A 467 19.68 8.81 2.16
CA MET A 467 21.07 9.02 1.74
C MET A 467 21.61 10.41 2.07
N MET A 468 20.73 11.39 2.31
CA MET A 468 21.10 12.78 2.61
C MET A 468 21.07 13.12 4.10
N ILE A 469 20.66 12.19 4.98
CA ILE A 469 20.69 12.36 6.45
C ILE A 469 22.14 12.33 7.02
N PRO A 470 23.07 11.49 6.54
CA PRO A 470 24.46 11.55 6.98
C PRO A 470 25.10 12.89 6.62
N GLN A 471 25.59 13.61 7.63
CA GLN A 471 26.18 14.92 7.37
C GLN A 471 27.52 14.77 6.65
N GLN A 472 27.71 15.51 5.54
CA GLN A 472 29.05 15.70 4.97
C GLN A 472 29.88 16.57 5.91
N VAL A 473 30.52 15.93 6.91
CA VAL A 473 31.35 16.60 7.92
C VAL A 473 32.50 17.35 7.23
N PRO A 474 32.51 18.71 7.19
CA PRO A 474 33.46 19.46 6.37
C PRO A 474 34.91 19.49 6.90
N SER A 475 35.13 18.94 8.09
CA SER A 475 36.30 19.20 8.94
C SER A 475 37.32 18.05 9.00
N ILE A 476 37.02 16.87 8.47
CA ILE A 476 37.95 15.73 8.43
C ILE A 476 38.34 15.48 6.96
N PRO A 477 39.62 15.67 6.57
CA PRO A 477 40.06 15.31 5.23
C PRO A 477 39.91 13.80 5.06
N SER A 478 39.23 13.38 4.00
CA SER A 478 38.83 11.99 3.75
C SER A 478 39.95 10.98 4.01
N SER A 479 39.89 10.31 5.16
CA SER A 479 40.53 9.02 5.33
C SER A 479 39.91 8.03 4.33
N PRO A 480 40.66 7.05 3.83
CA PRO A 480 40.10 6.03 2.94
C PRO A 480 39.02 5.16 3.61
N ASP A 481 38.84 5.29 4.93
CA ASP A 481 37.96 4.48 5.77
C ASP A 481 36.61 5.16 6.10
N THR A 482 36.25 6.27 5.44
CA THR A 482 34.96 6.99 5.65
C THR A 482 33.71 6.21 5.15
N GLN A 483 33.73 4.88 5.11
CA GLN A 483 32.58 4.05 4.73
C GLN A 483 31.59 3.84 5.89
N ASP A 484 32.00 4.02 7.15
CA ASP A 484 31.19 3.69 8.34
C ASP A 484 30.19 4.79 8.80
N GLN A 485 30.15 5.94 8.11
CA GLN A 485 29.34 7.13 8.45
C GLN A 485 27.81 6.92 8.38
N TYR A 486 27.34 5.73 7.97
CA TYR A 486 25.93 5.36 7.92
C TYR A 486 25.46 4.59 9.16
N SER A 487 26.37 4.19 10.06
CA SER A 487 26.10 3.24 11.15
C SER A 487 25.02 3.70 12.15
N SER A 488 24.98 4.99 12.52
CA SER A 488 23.93 5.53 13.40
C SER A 488 22.60 5.67 12.67
N CYS A 489 22.60 6.04 11.39
CA CYS A 489 21.40 6.07 10.53
C CYS A 489 20.76 4.68 10.43
N GLU A 490 21.56 3.65 10.15
CA GLU A 490 21.15 2.25 10.17
C GLU A 490 20.45 1.88 11.48
N ALA A 491 21.07 2.21 12.61
CA ALA A 491 20.55 1.87 13.92
C ALA A 491 19.27 2.65 14.30
N TYR A 492 19.21 3.96 14.04
CA TYR A 492 18.05 4.81 14.35
C TYR A 492 16.79 4.41 13.57
N TYR A 493 16.92 4.13 12.27
CA TYR A 493 15.78 3.78 11.41
C TYR A 493 15.50 2.26 11.39
N GLY A 494 16.45 1.45 11.87
CA GLY A 494 16.39 -0.01 11.81
C GLY A 494 16.57 -0.53 10.40
N ILE A 495 17.53 0.05 9.68
CA ILE A 495 17.85 -0.23 8.27
C ILE A 495 19.30 -0.72 8.12
N ARG A 496 19.66 -1.20 6.93
CA ARG A 496 20.98 -1.71 6.54
C ARG A 496 21.30 -1.27 5.11
N HIS A 497 22.48 -0.68 4.95
CA HIS A 497 23.00 -0.25 3.67
C HIS A 497 23.30 -1.47 2.78
N ASN A 498 22.91 -1.40 1.50
CA ASN A 498 22.96 -2.49 0.52
C ASN A 498 22.16 -3.77 0.87
N GLU A 499 21.26 -3.76 1.87
CA GLU A 499 20.33 -4.86 2.11
C GLU A 499 18.98 -4.65 1.37
N PRO A 500 18.60 -5.53 0.41
CA PRO A 500 17.34 -5.40 -0.33
C PRO A 500 16.12 -5.39 0.60
N GLY A 501 15.24 -4.41 0.39
CA GLY A 501 14.01 -4.23 1.16
C GLY A 501 14.22 -3.62 2.54
N SER A 502 15.45 -3.23 2.90
CA SER A 502 15.69 -2.56 4.16
C SER A 502 15.03 -1.17 4.26
N LEU A 503 14.67 -0.54 3.14
CA LEU A 503 13.90 0.70 3.14
C LEU A 503 12.39 0.48 3.34
N VAL A 504 11.92 -0.76 3.50
CA VAL A 504 10.51 -1.07 3.75
C VAL A 504 10.22 -1.15 5.25
N GLN A 505 9.64 -0.10 5.82
CA GLN A 505 9.33 -0.02 7.24
C GLN A 505 7.92 -0.53 7.53
N VAL A 506 7.80 -1.58 8.36
CA VAL A 506 6.55 -1.97 9.01
C VAL A 506 6.28 -0.99 10.15
N LEU A 507 5.16 -0.27 10.08
CA LEU A 507 4.80 0.78 11.04
C LEU A 507 4.13 0.23 12.30
N GLY A 508 3.46 -0.91 12.19
CA GLY A 508 2.70 -1.51 13.28
C GLY A 508 1.46 -2.25 12.75
N SER A 509 0.60 -2.66 13.68
CA SER A 509 -0.68 -3.31 13.37
C SER A 509 -1.81 -2.76 14.23
N VAL A 510 -3.04 -2.85 13.72
CA VAL A 510 -4.26 -2.48 14.45
C VAL A 510 -5.15 -3.71 14.58
N ALA A 511 -5.62 -4.03 15.79
CA ALA A 511 -6.55 -5.14 15.98
C ALA A 511 -7.86 -4.88 15.25
N THR A 512 -8.37 -5.88 14.55
CA THR A 512 -9.62 -5.83 13.79
C THR A 512 -10.64 -6.66 14.55
N ARG A 513 -11.42 -5.98 15.41
CA ARG A 513 -12.43 -6.58 16.28
C ARG A 513 -13.83 -6.21 15.82
N ALA A 514 -14.82 -7.09 16.04
CA ALA A 514 -16.22 -6.79 15.78
C ALA A 514 -16.67 -5.44 16.39
N GLY A 515 -17.35 -4.62 15.59
CA GLY A 515 -17.78 -3.27 15.92
C GLY A 515 -16.77 -2.17 15.55
N ARG A 516 -15.53 -2.50 15.18
CA ARG A 516 -14.50 -1.51 14.82
C ARG A 516 -14.67 -1.01 13.38
N LEU A 517 -14.69 0.32 13.23
CA LEU A 517 -14.48 1.03 11.98
C LEU A 517 -13.03 1.53 11.94
N LEU A 518 -12.35 1.31 10.83
CA LEU A 518 -10.96 1.69 10.59
C LEU A 518 -10.90 2.50 9.29
N ALA A 519 -10.15 3.60 9.25
CA ALA A 519 -9.86 4.33 8.01
C ALA A 519 -8.37 4.68 7.91
N PHE A 520 -7.85 4.67 6.68
CA PHE A 520 -6.44 4.95 6.38
C PHE A 520 -6.28 5.41 4.92
N PRO A 521 -5.25 6.21 4.60
CA PRO A 521 -4.94 6.57 3.22
C PRO A 521 -4.35 5.36 2.48
N ASN A 522 -4.69 5.21 1.19
CA ASN A 522 -4.34 4.04 0.37
C ASN A 522 -2.82 3.94 0.07
N VAL A 523 -2.06 5.00 0.35
CA VAL A 523 -0.59 5.00 0.25
C VAL A 523 0.10 4.05 1.24
N LEU A 524 -0.60 3.65 2.31
CA LEU A 524 -0.10 2.63 3.23
C LEU A 524 -0.38 1.23 2.67
N GLN A 525 0.70 0.52 2.31
CA GLN A 525 0.60 -0.91 2.05
C GLN A 525 0.11 -1.63 3.31
N HIS A 526 -0.85 -2.52 3.15
CA HIS A 526 -1.43 -3.23 4.27
C HIS A 526 -1.60 -4.73 3.98
N ARG A 527 -1.72 -5.51 5.05
CA ARG A 527 -2.06 -6.94 4.97
C ARG A 527 -2.92 -7.36 6.15
N VAL A 528 -3.76 -8.36 5.93
CA VAL A 528 -4.50 -9.06 6.99
C VAL A 528 -3.59 -10.12 7.60
N SER A 529 -3.45 -10.13 8.93
CA SER A 529 -2.70 -11.18 9.64
C SER A 529 -3.42 -12.54 9.60
N PRO A 530 -2.70 -13.66 9.69
CA PRO A 530 -3.31 -14.97 9.86
C PRO A 530 -4.12 -15.07 11.16
N PHE A 531 -5.20 -15.85 11.14
CA PHE A 531 -6.02 -16.15 12.32
C PHE A 531 -6.67 -17.53 12.18
N ARG A 532 -7.16 -18.09 13.28
CA ARG A 532 -7.73 -19.44 13.32
C ARG A 532 -8.95 -19.52 14.24
N LEU A 533 -9.63 -20.67 14.25
CA LEU A 533 -10.69 -20.93 15.22
C LEU A 533 -10.18 -20.83 16.67
N ALA A 534 -10.97 -20.15 17.53
CA ALA A 534 -10.69 -20.07 18.96
C ALA A 534 -11.07 -21.39 19.67
N ASP A 535 -12.26 -21.91 19.38
CA ASP A 535 -12.70 -23.28 19.64
C ASP A 535 -12.70 -24.07 18.32
N PRO A 536 -11.71 -24.95 18.08
CA PRO A 536 -11.61 -25.76 16.86
C PRO A 536 -12.78 -26.74 16.62
N SER A 537 -13.65 -26.97 17.61
CA SER A 537 -14.80 -27.88 17.47
C SER A 537 -16.02 -27.22 16.82
N ARG A 538 -16.03 -25.88 16.71
CA ARG A 538 -17.15 -25.09 16.19
C ARG A 538 -16.71 -24.28 14.97
N PRO A 539 -17.61 -23.98 14.02
CA PRO A 539 -17.31 -23.01 12.97
C PRO A 539 -17.10 -21.61 13.56
N GLY A 540 -16.50 -20.72 12.77
CA GLY A 540 -16.28 -19.31 13.11
C GLY A 540 -16.23 -18.44 11.86
N HIS A 541 -16.37 -17.13 12.04
CA HIS A 541 -16.38 -16.18 10.92
C HIS A 541 -15.79 -14.82 11.26
N ARG A 542 -15.44 -14.09 10.20
CA ARG A 542 -15.14 -12.66 10.20
C ARG A 542 -15.80 -12.00 9.00
N LYS A 543 -16.66 -11.01 9.23
CA LYS A 543 -17.45 -10.35 8.18
C LYS A 543 -17.07 -8.87 8.06
N ILE A 544 -16.75 -8.45 6.85
CA ILE A 544 -16.10 -7.16 6.57
C ILE A 544 -16.86 -6.42 5.48
N LEU A 545 -17.17 -5.14 5.74
CA LEU A 545 -17.53 -4.14 4.74
C LEU A 545 -16.30 -3.28 4.47
N ALA A 546 -15.87 -3.22 3.22
CA ALA A 546 -14.83 -2.32 2.75
C ALA A 546 -15.43 -1.25 1.82
N MET A 547 -14.98 -0.01 2.00
CA MET A 547 -15.37 1.16 1.21
C MET A 547 -14.09 1.86 0.76
N PHE A 548 -13.90 1.96 -0.55
CA PHE A 548 -12.74 2.61 -1.13
C PHE A 548 -13.16 3.97 -1.68
N LEU A 549 -12.58 5.03 -1.13
CA LEU A 549 -12.81 6.41 -1.54
C LEU A 549 -11.93 6.71 -2.75
N VAL A 550 -12.58 6.98 -3.88
CA VAL A 550 -11.93 7.61 -5.04
C VAL A 550 -11.65 9.06 -4.69
N ASP A 551 -10.48 9.57 -5.07
CA ASP A 551 -10.08 10.96 -4.83
C ASP A 551 -11.15 11.95 -5.31
N PRO A 552 -11.80 12.72 -4.42
CA PRO A 552 -12.90 13.60 -4.81
C PRO A 552 -12.50 14.78 -5.70
N HIS A 553 -11.20 15.03 -5.92
CA HIS A 553 -10.70 15.97 -6.92
C HIS A 553 -10.70 15.39 -8.35
N VAL A 554 -10.76 14.07 -8.52
CA VAL A 554 -10.73 13.38 -9.81
C VAL A 554 -12.02 12.60 -10.02
N ARG A 555 -12.63 12.68 -11.20
CA ARG A 555 -13.84 11.93 -11.54
C ARG A 555 -13.50 10.81 -12.50
N VAL A 556 -13.72 9.57 -12.09
CA VAL A 556 -13.57 8.36 -12.91
C VAL A 556 -14.93 7.90 -13.44
N ILE A 557 -14.93 7.01 -14.43
CA ILE A 557 -16.16 6.41 -14.97
C ILE A 557 -16.86 5.63 -13.85
N SER A 558 -18.14 5.91 -13.58
CA SER A 558 -18.89 5.25 -12.50
C SER A 558 -20.13 4.52 -13.02
N THR A 559 -20.86 3.88 -12.11
CA THR A 559 -22.20 3.33 -12.39
C THR A 559 -23.25 4.41 -12.72
N ALA A 560 -22.92 5.70 -12.56
CA ALA A 560 -23.73 6.78 -13.11
C ALA A 560 -23.57 6.90 -14.65
N ASN A 561 -22.50 6.36 -15.23
CA ASN A 561 -22.17 6.44 -16.65
C ASN A 561 -22.30 5.08 -17.35
N VAL A 562 -21.96 3.97 -16.69
CA VAL A 562 -22.07 2.61 -17.20
C VAL A 562 -23.42 2.01 -16.80
N PRO A 563 -24.30 1.59 -17.74
CA PRO A 563 -25.50 0.85 -17.41
C PRO A 563 -25.19 -0.55 -16.84
N PRO A 564 -26.12 -1.19 -16.11
CA PRO A 564 -25.88 -2.52 -15.55
C PRO A 564 -25.47 -3.55 -16.60
N GLN A 565 -24.32 -4.18 -16.37
CA GLN A 565 -23.74 -5.18 -17.27
C GLN A 565 -24.27 -6.61 -17.02
N ARG A 566 -25.30 -6.74 -16.16
CA ARG A 566 -25.84 -8.01 -15.67
C ARG A 566 -26.99 -8.53 -16.53
N ARG A 567 -26.78 -9.65 -17.22
CA ARG A 567 -27.79 -10.30 -18.08
C ARG A 567 -29.06 -10.69 -17.33
N ASP A 568 -28.94 -11.05 -16.05
CA ASP A 568 -30.08 -11.43 -15.21
C ASP A 568 -30.98 -10.23 -14.87
N TRP A 569 -30.39 -9.06 -14.57
CA TRP A 569 -31.14 -7.82 -14.33
C TRP A 569 -31.85 -7.36 -15.62
N TRP A 570 -31.14 -7.39 -16.75
CA TRP A 570 -31.72 -7.10 -18.06
C TRP A 570 -32.83 -8.09 -18.44
N ALA A 571 -32.68 -9.38 -18.14
CA ALA A 571 -33.69 -10.39 -18.44
C ALA A 571 -34.95 -10.22 -17.58
N GLU A 572 -34.81 -9.90 -16.29
CA GLU A 572 -35.95 -9.54 -15.42
C GLU A 572 -36.70 -8.34 -16.00
N GLU A 573 -35.97 -7.29 -16.37
CA GLU A 573 -36.54 -6.06 -16.91
C GLU A 573 -37.19 -6.26 -18.28
N LEU A 574 -36.52 -6.97 -19.19
CA LEU A 574 -37.07 -7.34 -20.51
C LEU A 574 -38.36 -8.15 -20.37
N ARG A 575 -38.42 -9.07 -19.39
CA ARG A 575 -39.64 -9.85 -19.12
C ARG A 575 -40.74 -8.98 -18.52
N ARG A 576 -40.42 -8.03 -17.65
CA ARG A 576 -41.36 -7.06 -17.07
C ARG A 576 -41.96 -6.11 -18.10
N SER A 577 -41.11 -5.56 -18.97
CA SER A 577 -41.46 -4.49 -19.92
C SER A 577 -42.12 -4.97 -21.21
N VAL A 578 -41.90 -6.22 -21.65
CA VAL A 578 -42.43 -6.75 -22.92
C VAL A 578 -43.57 -7.76 -22.68
N PRO A 579 -44.85 -7.40 -22.91
CA PRO A 579 -46.00 -8.26 -22.59
C PRO A 579 -46.12 -9.58 -23.38
N ARG A 580 -45.27 -9.79 -24.39
CA ARG A 580 -45.18 -11.06 -25.13
C ARG A 580 -44.17 -12.05 -24.52
N LEU A 581 -43.26 -11.56 -23.67
CA LEU A 581 -42.23 -12.37 -23.01
C LEU A 581 -42.67 -12.83 -21.60
N THR A 582 -43.58 -12.10 -20.95
CA THR A 582 -44.30 -12.58 -19.75
C THR A 582 -45.08 -13.87 -20.00
N THR A 583 -45.65 -14.06 -21.21
CA THR A 583 -46.48 -15.23 -21.53
C THR A 583 -45.69 -16.47 -21.93
N LEU A 584 -44.36 -16.37 -22.09
CA LEU A 584 -43.53 -17.53 -22.39
C LEU A 584 -43.30 -18.38 -21.13
N PRO A 585 -43.25 -19.72 -21.24
CA PRO A 585 -42.73 -20.59 -20.18
C PRO A 585 -41.30 -20.18 -19.79
N SER A 586 -40.95 -20.29 -18.52
CA SER A 586 -39.66 -19.83 -18.01
C SER A 586 -38.48 -20.58 -18.59
N GLU A 587 -38.65 -21.85 -18.96
CA GLU A 587 -37.65 -22.67 -19.62
C GLU A 587 -37.30 -22.11 -21.00
N ILE A 588 -38.33 -21.76 -21.80
CA ILE A 588 -38.17 -21.17 -23.13
C ILE A 588 -37.60 -19.76 -23.03
N PHE A 589 -38.08 -18.95 -22.08
CA PHE A 589 -37.53 -17.63 -21.83
C PHE A 589 -36.05 -17.70 -21.46
N ASN A 590 -35.68 -18.55 -20.48
CA ASN A 590 -34.30 -18.71 -20.04
C ASN A 590 -33.39 -19.25 -21.16
N GLN A 591 -33.91 -20.12 -22.04
CA GLN A 591 -33.19 -20.59 -23.23
C GLN A 591 -32.97 -19.48 -24.26
N ILE A 592 -33.92 -18.54 -24.43
CA ILE A 592 -33.69 -17.36 -25.29
C ILE A 592 -32.62 -16.45 -24.68
N ILE A 593 -32.66 -16.23 -23.36
CA ILE A 593 -31.69 -15.40 -22.64
C ILE A 593 -30.29 -16.04 -22.61
N SER A 594 -30.16 -17.36 -22.62
CA SER A 594 -28.85 -18.02 -22.61
C SER A 594 -28.03 -17.76 -23.88
N GLU A 595 -28.69 -17.59 -25.03
CA GLU A 595 -28.06 -17.28 -26.33
C GLU A 595 -27.64 -15.81 -26.47
N VAL A 596 -27.95 -14.94 -25.51
CA VAL A 596 -27.62 -13.51 -25.56
C VAL A 596 -26.21 -13.27 -25.02
N GLU A 597 -25.32 -12.72 -25.86
CA GLU A 597 -23.92 -12.43 -25.51
C GLU A 597 -23.76 -11.19 -24.60
N GLU A 598 -24.55 -10.14 -24.82
CA GLU A 598 -24.58 -8.92 -24.01
C GLU A 598 -26.01 -8.51 -23.61
N PRO A 599 -26.26 -8.10 -22.35
CA PRO A 599 -25.31 -7.96 -21.24
C PRO A 599 -24.71 -9.30 -20.75
N TRP A 600 -23.66 -9.26 -19.95
CA TRP A 600 -22.86 -10.45 -19.63
C TRP A 600 -23.55 -11.37 -18.62
N GLY A 601 -23.38 -12.68 -18.83
CA GLY A 601 -23.75 -13.71 -17.84
C GLY A 601 -22.74 -13.82 -16.69
N LEU A 602 -23.15 -14.47 -15.60
CA LEU A 602 -22.30 -14.68 -14.41
C LEU A 602 -21.02 -15.47 -14.73
N GLU A 603 -21.04 -16.42 -15.67
CA GLU A 603 -19.86 -17.18 -16.09
C GLU A 603 -18.80 -16.29 -16.75
N GLU A 604 -19.24 -15.37 -17.62
CA GLU A 604 -18.36 -14.39 -18.27
C GLU A 604 -17.76 -13.43 -17.24
N ALA A 605 -18.59 -12.90 -16.33
CA ALA A 605 -18.12 -12.02 -15.26
C ALA A 605 -17.13 -12.74 -14.32
N LYS A 606 -17.33 -14.04 -14.05
CA LYS A 606 -16.38 -14.87 -13.28
C LYS A 606 -15.09 -15.17 -14.06
N ARG A 607 -15.10 -15.15 -15.41
CA ARG A 607 -13.88 -15.22 -16.23
C ARG A 607 -13.12 -13.90 -16.18
N ILE A 608 -13.78 -12.79 -16.54
CA ILE A 608 -13.24 -11.42 -16.47
C ILE A 608 -12.63 -11.14 -15.10
N ARG A 609 -13.29 -11.56 -14.01
CA ARG A 609 -12.77 -11.42 -12.66
C ARG A 609 -11.45 -12.17 -12.43
N ARG A 610 -11.29 -13.39 -12.94
CA ARG A 610 -10.03 -14.14 -12.79
C ARG A 610 -8.92 -13.42 -13.53
N ASP A 611 -9.16 -13.04 -14.78
CA ASP A 611 -8.20 -12.32 -15.61
C ASP A 611 -7.76 -11.00 -14.93
N LEU A 612 -8.70 -10.24 -14.35
CA LEU A 612 -8.44 -9.07 -13.52
C LEU A 612 -7.63 -9.41 -12.26
N MET A 613 -8.03 -10.44 -11.50
CA MET A 613 -7.37 -10.81 -10.24
C MET A 613 -5.95 -11.31 -10.45
N ASP A 614 -5.70 -12.12 -11.48
CA ASP A 614 -4.36 -12.61 -11.84
C ASP A 614 -3.45 -11.43 -12.21
N ARG A 615 -3.99 -10.46 -12.96
CA ARG A 615 -3.32 -9.22 -13.33
C ARG A 615 -3.03 -8.29 -12.14
N ARG A 616 -3.98 -8.13 -11.21
CA ARG A 616 -3.77 -7.37 -9.97
C ARG A 616 -2.85 -8.10 -8.98
N GLY A 617 -2.77 -9.42 -9.04
CA GLY A 617 -1.74 -10.22 -8.37
C GLY A 617 -0.35 -9.83 -8.88
N ALA A 618 -0.11 -9.97 -10.19
CA ALA A 618 1.15 -9.60 -10.82
C ALA A 618 1.56 -8.15 -10.55
N MET A 619 0.64 -7.18 -10.63
CA MET A 619 0.91 -5.78 -10.30
C MET A 619 1.32 -5.57 -8.83
N ASN A 620 0.65 -6.25 -7.88
CA ASN A 620 1.05 -6.18 -6.47
C ASN A 620 2.39 -6.87 -6.20
N ASP A 621 2.67 -7.99 -6.86
CA ASP A 621 3.95 -8.68 -6.76
C ASP A 621 5.08 -7.78 -7.31
N GLU A 622 4.88 -7.13 -8.46
CA GLU A 622 5.85 -6.15 -9.00
C GLU A 622 6.06 -4.98 -8.04
N ILE A 623 4.99 -4.36 -7.51
CA ILE A 623 5.09 -3.26 -6.53
C ILE A 623 5.88 -3.70 -5.30
N ASN A 624 5.62 -4.92 -4.81
CA ASN A 624 6.33 -5.50 -3.68
C ASN A 624 7.81 -5.77 -4.03
N GLU A 625 8.13 -6.31 -5.20
CA GLU A 625 9.50 -6.52 -5.65
C GLU A 625 10.27 -5.20 -5.75
N ASN A 626 9.69 -4.17 -6.38
CA ASN A 626 10.30 -2.85 -6.51
C ASN A 626 10.57 -2.17 -5.17
N MET A 627 9.60 -2.17 -4.24
CA MET A 627 9.82 -1.71 -2.87
C MET A 627 10.93 -2.50 -2.15
N MET A 628 11.15 -3.78 -2.52
CA MET A 628 12.21 -4.63 -1.97
C MET A 628 13.54 -4.54 -2.76
N GLU A 629 13.58 -3.90 -3.93
CA GLU A 629 14.80 -3.65 -4.71
C GLU A 629 15.38 -2.26 -4.52
N ASN A 630 14.59 -1.27 -4.07
CA ASN A 630 15.12 0.02 -3.61
C ASN A 630 16.22 -0.17 -2.55
N GLY A 631 17.33 0.54 -2.72
CA GLY A 631 18.60 0.28 -2.03
C GLY A 631 19.65 -0.49 -2.84
N ARG A 632 19.38 -0.92 -4.09
CA ARG A 632 20.39 -1.54 -4.99
C ARG A 632 21.06 -0.58 -5.97
N TYR A 633 20.32 0.39 -6.50
CA TYR A 633 20.68 1.08 -7.74
C TYR A 633 21.90 2.02 -7.63
N ALA A 634 22.26 2.48 -6.43
CA ALA A 634 23.46 3.27 -6.19
C ALA A 634 24.78 2.53 -6.56
N SER A 635 24.80 1.19 -6.49
CA SER A 635 26.03 0.41 -6.68
C SER A 635 26.49 0.28 -8.14
N THR A 636 25.56 0.19 -9.10
CA THR A 636 25.87 -0.07 -10.52
C THR A 636 26.41 1.15 -11.25
N GLN A 637 26.04 2.35 -10.80
CA GLN A 637 26.37 3.61 -11.49
C GLN A 637 27.79 4.11 -11.18
N ALA A 638 28.43 3.61 -10.12
CA ALA A 638 29.80 3.92 -9.75
C ALA A 638 30.87 3.06 -10.46
N GLN A 639 30.49 2.04 -11.24
CA GLN A 639 31.42 1.03 -11.77
C GLN A 639 31.54 0.94 -13.31
N LEU A 640 31.06 1.95 -14.06
CA LEU A 640 31.08 1.93 -15.53
C LEU A 640 31.94 3.05 -16.16
N ASP A 641 33.26 2.89 -15.99
CA ASP A 641 34.33 3.02 -17.03
C ASP A 641 34.63 4.43 -17.63
N PRO A 642 35.79 4.70 -18.30
CA PRO A 642 36.84 3.76 -18.75
C PRO A 642 38.32 4.17 -18.59
N ALA A 643 39.17 3.25 -18.09
CA ALA A 643 40.60 3.10 -18.47
C ALA A 643 41.31 1.92 -17.79
N GLY A 644 40.96 0.65 -18.09
CA GLY A 644 41.76 -0.49 -17.64
C GLY A 644 41.32 -1.83 -18.25
N PRO A 645 42.24 -2.76 -18.56
CA PRO A 645 41.85 -4.08 -19.07
C PRO A 645 41.17 -4.91 -17.98
N LEU A 646 39.98 -5.46 -18.30
CA LEU A 646 39.20 -6.34 -17.43
C LEU A 646 40.06 -7.48 -16.84
N ILE A 647 40.26 -7.47 -15.52
CA ILE A 647 40.71 -8.64 -14.75
C ILE A 647 39.53 -9.12 -13.92
N ILE A 648 38.89 -10.19 -14.39
CA ILE A 648 37.75 -10.81 -13.71
C ILE A 648 38.27 -11.56 -12.48
N TYR A 649 38.07 -10.98 -11.28
CA TYR A 649 38.22 -11.71 -10.02
C TYR A 649 36.89 -12.40 -9.66
N MET A 650 36.81 -13.71 -9.91
CA MET A 650 35.79 -14.54 -9.25
C MET A 650 36.22 -14.77 -7.80
N GLN A 651 35.63 -14.05 -6.85
CA GLN A 651 35.94 -14.23 -5.45
C GLN A 651 35.13 -15.40 -4.87
N LEU A 652 35.75 -16.59 -4.87
CA LEU A 652 35.25 -17.78 -4.18
C LEU A 652 35.16 -17.51 -2.67
N GLY A 653 33.95 -17.57 -2.12
CA GLY A 653 33.73 -17.41 -0.68
C GLY A 653 34.40 -18.53 0.13
N THR A 654 35.25 -18.17 1.09
CA THR A 654 35.88 -19.11 2.03
C THR A 654 35.73 -18.65 3.49
N THR A 655 34.64 -19.04 4.14
CA THR A 655 34.57 -19.09 5.61
C THR A 655 35.14 -20.42 6.09
N LEU A 656 36.33 -20.38 6.68
CA LEU A 656 37.09 -21.56 7.07
C LEU A 656 36.88 -21.87 8.56
N LEU A 657 36.09 -22.91 8.85
CA LEU A 657 35.81 -23.38 10.22
C LEU A 657 37.10 -23.90 10.90
N LYS A 658 37.34 -23.51 12.17
CA LYS A 658 38.34 -24.15 13.03
C LYS A 658 37.67 -24.90 14.20
N ALA A 659 37.53 -26.21 14.05
CA ALA A 659 37.44 -27.13 15.18
C ALA A 659 38.24 -28.41 14.84
N ARG A 660 39.27 -28.72 15.64
CA ARG A 660 40.07 -29.94 15.50
C ARG A 660 39.39 -31.12 16.21
N THR A 661 39.37 -32.29 15.59
CA THR A 661 39.69 -33.58 16.25
C THR A 661 40.13 -34.59 15.17
N VAL A 662 41.07 -35.46 15.52
CA VAL A 662 41.79 -36.39 14.63
C VAL A 662 41.17 -37.80 14.75
N MET A 663 41.08 -38.57 13.65
CA MET A 663 41.37 -40.03 13.63
C MET A 663 41.46 -40.61 12.21
N ALA A 664 42.54 -41.36 12.00
CA ALA A 664 43.01 -42.16 10.88
C ALA A 664 42.01 -42.76 9.84
N LEU A 665 42.41 -42.71 8.57
CA LEU A 665 41.99 -43.64 7.50
C LEU A 665 42.68 -45.00 7.64
N ARG A 666 41.94 -46.11 7.44
CA ARG A 666 42.51 -47.42 7.09
C ARG A 666 41.61 -48.15 6.10
N ALA A 667 42.21 -48.85 5.13
CA ALA A 667 41.52 -49.34 3.94
C ALA A 667 41.12 -50.82 3.98
N GLY A 668 40.04 -51.17 3.27
CA GLY A 668 40.01 -52.37 2.43
C GLY A 668 39.01 -53.50 2.74
N ARG A 669 38.26 -53.88 1.68
CA ARG A 669 37.58 -55.17 1.40
C ARG A 669 36.32 -55.56 2.22
N GLY A 670 35.19 -55.74 1.53
CA GLY A 670 33.98 -56.42 2.04
C GLY A 670 32.79 -56.29 1.08
N ALA A 671 31.99 -57.34 0.92
CA ALA A 671 31.05 -57.55 -0.19
C ALA A 671 29.70 -56.78 -0.18
N LEU A 672 29.10 -56.74 -1.37
CA LEU A 672 27.70 -56.49 -1.81
C LEU A 672 26.56 -57.04 -0.90
N PRO A 673 25.25 -56.77 -1.18
CA PRO A 673 24.59 -55.60 -1.81
C PRO A 673 23.23 -55.20 -1.17
N SER A 674 22.67 -54.01 -1.49
CA SER A 674 21.29 -53.88 -2.04
C SER A 674 20.86 -52.42 -2.37
N THR A 675 20.21 -52.29 -3.54
CA THR A 675 19.15 -51.33 -3.90
C THR A 675 19.25 -49.82 -3.56
N GLN A 676 19.73 -49.08 -4.57
CA GLN A 676 18.87 -48.16 -5.36
C GLN A 676 18.38 -46.84 -4.73
N TRP A 677 19.23 -45.80 -4.82
CA TRP A 677 18.79 -44.41 -5.03
C TRP A 677 19.57 -43.79 -6.18
N ARG A 678 18.87 -43.28 -7.21
CA ARG A 678 19.48 -42.58 -8.34
C ARG A 678 19.63 -41.09 -8.01
N ARG A 679 20.81 -40.53 -8.29
CA ARG A 679 21.04 -39.09 -8.28
C ARG A 679 20.28 -38.42 -9.44
N VAL A 680 19.66 -37.28 -9.17
CA VAL A 680 19.40 -36.26 -10.19
C VAL A 680 20.74 -35.57 -10.50
N TYR A 681 21.02 -35.33 -11.77
CA TYR A 681 22.23 -34.65 -12.23
C TYR A 681 21.89 -33.22 -12.62
N CYS A 682 22.64 -32.25 -12.09
CA CYS A 682 22.77 -30.94 -12.74
C CYS A 682 23.67 -31.08 -13.98
N VAL A 683 23.32 -30.39 -15.06
CA VAL A 683 24.17 -30.24 -16.26
C VAL A 683 24.13 -28.77 -16.68
N PRO A 684 25.27 -28.06 -16.73
CA PRO A 684 25.33 -26.69 -17.22
C PRO A 684 25.46 -26.61 -18.76
N VAL A 685 25.29 -25.40 -19.25
CA VAL A 685 25.25 -24.95 -20.65
C VAL A 685 26.58 -25.22 -21.40
N ASP A 686 26.56 -25.64 -22.68
CA ASP A 686 27.05 -24.82 -23.81
C ASP A 686 27.16 -25.50 -25.21
N ALA A 687 27.34 -24.64 -26.22
CA ALA A 687 27.96 -24.87 -27.55
C ALA A 687 27.14 -25.39 -28.75
N LEU A 688 26.71 -24.41 -29.56
CA LEU A 688 26.73 -24.38 -31.05
C LEU A 688 27.41 -25.56 -31.78
N ARG A 689 26.70 -26.18 -32.75
CA ARG A 689 27.28 -26.59 -34.05
C ARG A 689 26.25 -26.93 -35.14
N PHE A 690 26.30 -26.19 -36.25
CA PHE A 690 25.63 -26.55 -37.51
C PHE A 690 26.27 -27.79 -38.15
N ARG A 691 25.46 -28.78 -38.56
CA ARG A 691 25.71 -29.68 -39.71
C ARG A 691 24.38 -30.15 -40.30
N GLY A 692 24.12 -29.78 -41.55
CA GLY A 692 22.88 -30.16 -42.24
C GLY A 692 22.91 -31.55 -42.89
N ARG A 693 21.71 -32.04 -43.24
CA ARG A 693 21.48 -33.01 -44.32
C ARG A 693 20.21 -32.62 -45.08
N THR A 694 20.25 -32.85 -46.38
CA THR A 694 19.23 -32.49 -47.38
C THR A 694 18.26 -33.65 -47.66
N GLN A 695 16.99 -33.35 -47.96
CA GLN A 695 16.35 -33.57 -49.29
C GLN A 695 14.81 -33.46 -49.27
N GLY A 696 14.24 -32.82 -50.32
CA GLY A 696 12.80 -32.72 -50.65
C GLY A 696 12.02 -31.70 -49.79
N GLY A 697 11.30 -30.71 -50.31
CA GLY A 697 10.81 -30.38 -51.66
C GLY A 697 9.32 -29.98 -51.55
N ALA A 698 8.78 -28.90 -52.11
CA ALA A 698 9.30 -27.91 -53.07
C ALA A 698 8.62 -26.51 -52.90
N LEU A 699 9.23 -25.50 -53.55
CA LEU A 699 8.77 -24.15 -54.04
C LEU A 699 7.29 -23.73 -53.82
N VAL A 700 6.93 -22.45 -53.62
CA VAL A 700 7.22 -21.21 -54.40
C VAL A 700 7.12 -19.97 -53.44
N ASP A 701 8.07 -19.03 -53.27
CA ASP A 701 8.65 -17.95 -54.13
C ASP A 701 7.66 -16.78 -54.48
N VAL A 702 7.91 -15.46 -54.34
CA VAL A 702 9.03 -14.57 -53.89
C VAL A 702 8.43 -13.25 -53.33
N GLY A 703 9.09 -12.55 -52.37
CA GLY A 703 8.70 -11.16 -51.97
C GLY A 703 9.82 -10.34 -51.31
N ARG A 704 10.80 -9.84 -52.07
CA ARG A 704 11.90 -8.98 -51.55
C ARG A 704 11.45 -7.53 -51.37
N CYS A 705 11.99 -6.86 -50.35
CA CYS A 705 12.45 -5.46 -50.50
C CYS A 705 13.81 -5.25 -49.80
N ARG A 706 14.60 -4.31 -50.32
CA ARG A 706 15.98 -4.05 -49.88
C ARG A 706 16.04 -2.87 -48.90
N CYS A 707 17.00 -2.89 -47.99
CA CYS A 707 17.52 -1.66 -47.38
C CYS A 707 18.10 -0.75 -48.47
N GLY A 708 17.81 0.55 -48.38
CA GLY A 708 18.50 1.60 -49.12
C GLY A 708 18.93 2.67 -48.12
N GLU A 709 20.23 2.91 -48.01
CA GLU A 709 20.74 4.09 -47.33
C GLU A 709 20.46 5.33 -48.19
N GLY A 710 20.00 6.41 -47.57
CA GLY A 710 19.76 7.68 -48.25
C GLY A 710 19.81 8.83 -47.26
N ARG A 711 20.91 9.59 -47.27
CA ARG A 711 20.99 10.89 -46.57
C ARG A 711 20.14 11.91 -47.32
N GLY A 712 19.45 12.78 -46.58
CA GLY A 712 18.73 13.92 -47.13
C GLY A 712 18.45 14.95 -46.03
N GLU A 713 19.20 16.04 -46.05
CA GLU A 713 18.89 17.27 -45.31
C GLU A 713 17.80 18.06 -46.08
N GLY A 714 17.04 18.92 -45.41
CA GLY A 714 16.30 20.00 -46.08
C GLY A 714 14.83 20.19 -45.65
N GLU A 715 14.63 21.19 -44.80
CA GLU A 715 13.55 22.18 -44.74
C GLU A 715 12.18 21.89 -45.41
N GLY A 716 11.11 22.07 -44.63
CA GLY A 716 9.71 22.07 -45.09
C GLY A 716 8.72 22.23 -43.94
#